data_AF-A0A1G9EB22-F1
#
_entry.id   AF-A0A1G9EB22-F1
#
_cell.length_a   1.000
_cell.length_b   1.000
_cell.length_c   1.000
_cell.angle_alpha   90.00
_cell.angle_beta   90.00
_cell.angle_gamma   90.00
#
_symmetry.space_group_name_H-M   'P 1'
#
loop_
_entity.id
_entity.type
_entity.pdbx_description
1 polymer ?
#
loop_
_entity_poly.entity_id
_entity_poly.type
_entity_poly.pdbx_seq_one_letter_code
_entity_poly.pdbx_strand_id
1 'polypeptide(L)'
;MENIKQIKVYGLLWLLVAFGFVMNANANDLSVYTQKPHDPEAFFFTPEKYAIKGDGKMDISNALQSAINELKRTKNFGILFIPEGKYLLSKTIHVPAAIRLIGYGKKRPEFILGKKTPGYQHKQNYMIWFTNGLVEEGGAPVDAGAGTFYSALSNIDFRIESGNPEAVAIRSHFAQHSFISHSILNIGNGKAGIYDVGNEMENVKFYGGQYGISSSRTSPGWPMMMVDTYFEGQKKAAIQTREAGLTIINMYAKNIPVVVEMQEGRVDKLFIENSFFENVSQAGILVSKENNAFSQVNLINVDCNNVPQLVKYRQSGKKETVTQKQYKVKEFTYGLVMADMTSPSSFQTIRVIEPLAVFPKKMTMDILPLPSMTTWVNIRDLGAKGDGETDDTQVFQNAIAMHKNIYVPQGWYRLTKTLKMASGTKLIGLHPFGTQFVLNESETAFSGFGTPQAVVESSEGGDDIINGIGISTGAYNYRAVGLKWMASKNSMINDVKFVGGHGTMKKPAQVTNTTNAPGAPQGGGGQGGRFNANASRVSSPSNPVSAQGLDLAWDNQYWSLWVTNNGGGTIKDVWTANTYAASGFYVSHTSTPGRVYAMSLEHHVRNEARFENVSNWKLYAFQFEEEGREGKDNIMLEVSNSKDLMFANLWMYRVIRASAPKQFGIRLWNSEHIDFRNMHNYTQILPVIEIPVYDVNKQIPVYEWDFARLLVTGKEQGNSLFSNRPGVIEQVVSGFEFAAGATSDSKGNVYFGENRLKKIYKWSAETKSLSLIADYPWKPFTMSTDTKDNLLVVFRYDPQPGYLVDGKQETVARVPDDNPMYSGWGNSGWTALAYSIDPTNPDASMQPMIRMQTDQVKGVKRVIHPSSRWRGDFNKTVESMPAYSFVAPDGVTIIPETYDLGRSAALTSVTPGQSEPVYIAREIDKVTVKLDVAADGRLINLKESQPQGQYSNVVDSDGNLYIADGQIYVYNKDGKEVKRIMLKERPISITIGDTDKNTLFITTTTSLYKMKIK
;
A
#
# COMPACT_ATOMS: atom_id res chain seq x y z
N MET A 1 23.83 17.36 77.41
CA MET A 1 22.50 17.85 77.86
C MET A 1 21.48 17.17 76.97
N GLU A 2 21.12 15.94 77.31
CA GLU A 2 19.98 15.60 78.19
C GLU A 2 18.61 15.76 77.51
N ASN A 3 17.95 14.60 77.37
CA ASN A 3 16.58 14.32 77.81
C ASN A 3 15.39 14.94 77.04
N ILE A 4 14.20 14.34 76.97
CA ILE A 4 13.65 12.96 77.02
C ILE A 4 12.12 13.22 76.93
N LYS A 5 11.40 12.40 76.16
CA LYS A 5 9.98 11.99 76.27
C LYS A 5 8.91 13.02 76.68
N GLN A 6 7.84 13.05 75.88
CA GLN A 6 6.50 12.85 76.43
C GLN A 6 5.65 11.93 75.55
N ILE A 7 4.70 11.29 76.20
CA ILE A 7 4.16 9.96 75.99
C ILE A 7 2.64 10.08 75.82
N LYS A 8 2.10 9.32 74.85
CA LYS A 8 0.76 8.71 74.75
C LYS A 8 -0.49 9.58 75.00
N VAL A 9 -1.45 9.51 74.07
CA VAL A 9 -2.67 8.67 74.13
C VAL A 9 -3.65 9.28 73.13
N TYR A 10 -3.86 8.63 71.98
CA TYR A 10 -5.19 8.42 71.39
C TYR A 10 -5.07 7.17 70.52
N GLY A 11 -5.49 6.04 71.10
CA GLY A 11 -5.61 4.76 70.43
C GLY A 11 -6.95 4.62 69.72
N LEU A 12 -7.01 3.60 68.86
CA LEU A 12 -8.22 3.04 68.23
C LEU A 12 -8.93 3.93 67.20
N LEU A 13 -8.33 4.08 66.02
CA LEU A 13 -9.10 4.22 64.77
C LEU A 13 -8.27 3.96 63.50
N TRP A 14 -7.43 2.92 63.48
CA TRP A 14 -6.66 2.53 62.28
C TRP A 14 -6.63 1.01 62.06
N LEU A 15 -7.79 0.37 62.22
CA LEU A 15 -7.98 -1.05 61.96
C LEU A 15 -9.29 -1.29 61.23
N LEU A 16 -9.57 -0.53 60.16
CA LEU A 16 -10.67 -0.79 59.22
C LEU A 16 -10.64 0.06 57.93
N VAL A 17 -9.47 0.27 57.30
CA VAL A 17 -9.40 0.56 55.84
C VAL A 17 -8.14 -0.09 55.27
N ALA A 18 -8.02 -1.40 55.44
CA ALA A 18 -7.12 -2.26 54.68
C ALA A 18 -7.94 -3.03 53.63
N PHE A 19 -8.72 -2.31 52.83
CA PHE A 19 -9.07 -2.74 51.47
C PHE A 19 -8.22 -1.91 50.52
N GLY A 20 -6.91 -2.20 50.52
CA GLY A 20 -6.08 -1.82 49.39
C GLY A 20 -6.69 -2.50 48.18
N PHE A 21 -7.19 -1.70 47.24
CA PHE A 21 -7.48 -2.17 45.90
C PHE A 21 -6.20 -2.79 45.36
N VAL A 22 -6.13 -4.12 45.40
CA VAL A 22 -5.29 -4.89 44.51
C VAL A 22 -5.85 -4.61 43.12
N MET A 23 -5.33 -3.55 42.48
CA MET A 23 -5.50 -3.37 41.05
C MET A 23 -4.82 -4.56 40.39
N ASN A 24 -5.65 -5.55 40.03
CA ASN A 24 -5.22 -6.70 39.26
C ASN A 24 -4.63 -6.25 37.91
N ALA A 25 -3.76 -7.10 37.41
CA ALA A 25 -2.88 -6.88 36.28
C ALA A 25 -3.60 -6.64 34.93
N ASN A 26 -3.17 -5.57 34.24
CA ASN A 26 -2.96 -5.39 32.78
C ASN A 26 -4.09 -5.45 31.72
N ALA A 27 -3.94 -4.55 30.72
CA ALA A 27 -4.74 -4.32 29.50
C ALA A 27 -6.16 -3.76 29.72
N ASN A 28 -6.68 -2.94 28.78
CA ASN A 28 -7.87 -2.11 28.99
C ASN A 28 -9.19 -2.94 29.05
N ASP A 29 -9.66 -3.20 30.26
CA ASP A 29 -10.95 -3.87 30.55
C ASP A 29 -12.17 -2.94 30.38
N LEU A 30 -11.94 -1.65 30.11
CA LEU A 30 -12.99 -0.66 30.02
C LEU A 30 -13.61 -0.66 28.62
N SER A 31 -14.90 -0.31 28.57
CA SER A 31 -15.58 -0.03 27.31
C SER A 31 -14.88 1.11 26.58
N VAL A 32 -14.56 0.91 25.29
CA VAL A 32 -13.93 1.95 24.47
C VAL A 32 -14.98 2.89 23.84
N TYR A 33 -16.20 2.41 23.64
CA TYR A 33 -17.35 3.21 23.22
C TYR A 33 -18.29 3.44 24.40
N THR A 34 -18.06 4.53 25.15
CA THR A 34 -18.72 4.76 26.44
C THR A 34 -20.12 5.36 26.36
N GLN A 35 -20.53 5.82 25.18
CA GLN A 35 -21.79 6.53 24.93
C GLN A 35 -22.49 5.98 23.69
N LYS A 36 -23.80 6.21 23.58
CA LYS A 36 -24.58 5.91 22.36
C LYS A 36 -24.10 6.83 21.23
N PRO A 37 -23.53 6.30 20.12
CA PRO A 37 -23.18 7.12 18.97
C PRO A 37 -24.43 7.69 18.29
N HIS A 38 -24.33 8.89 17.71
CA HIS A 38 -25.41 9.48 16.91
C HIS A 38 -25.17 9.17 15.43
N ASP A 39 -25.68 8.04 14.96
CA ASP A 39 -25.57 7.63 13.55
C ASP A 39 -26.96 7.35 12.99
N PRO A 40 -27.47 8.18 12.06
CA PRO A 40 -28.83 8.04 11.52
C PRO A 40 -28.99 6.84 10.58
N GLU A 41 -27.90 6.28 10.04
CA GLU A 41 -27.93 5.14 9.14
C GLU A 41 -27.72 3.80 9.88
N ALA A 42 -27.27 3.84 11.14
CA ALA A 42 -27.07 2.66 11.98
C ALA A 42 -28.36 2.14 12.62
N PHE A 43 -28.35 0.87 12.99
CA PHE A 43 -29.43 0.25 13.76
C PHE A 43 -29.04 0.15 15.23
N PHE A 44 -30.02 0.24 16.12
CA PHE A 44 -29.81 0.18 17.57
C PHE A 44 -30.64 -0.96 18.16
N PHE A 45 -29.98 -1.93 18.79
CA PHE A 45 -30.63 -3.08 19.40
C PHE A 45 -31.14 -2.75 20.80
N THR A 46 -32.19 -1.94 20.87
CA THR A 46 -32.71 -1.40 22.13
C THR A 46 -34.11 -1.92 22.46
N PRO A 47 -34.52 -1.89 23.76
CA PRO A 47 -35.85 -2.34 24.18
C PRO A 47 -37.03 -1.58 23.54
N GLU A 48 -36.80 -0.37 23.03
CA GLU A 48 -37.84 0.43 22.36
C GLU A 48 -38.20 -0.13 20.98
N LYS A 49 -37.23 -0.76 20.28
CA LYS A 49 -37.44 -1.32 18.94
C LYS A 49 -37.61 -2.84 18.95
N TYR A 50 -36.95 -3.53 19.88
CA TYR A 50 -36.97 -4.99 19.97
C TYR A 50 -37.50 -5.42 21.33
N ALA A 51 -38.31 -6.48 21.39
CA ALA A 51 -38.83 -7.03 22.64
C ALA A 51 -37.72 -7.77 23.41
N ILE A 52 -36.83 -7.02 24.07
CA ILE A 52 -35.60 -7.53 24.70
C ILE A 52 -35.39 -6.94 26.11
N LYS A 53 -34.60 -7.64 26.93
CA LYS A 53 -34.09 -7.15 28.21
C LYS A 53 -32.60 -7.51 28.35
N GLY A 54 -31.80 -6.56 28.80
CA GLY A 54 -30.37 -6.75 29.10
C GLY A 54 -30.12 -7.32 30.50
N ASP A 55 -30.96 -8.24 30.98
CA ASP A 55 -30.94 -8.76 32.36
C ASP A 55 -30.14 -10.08 32.54
N GLY A 56 -29.65 -10.64 31.44
CA GLY A 56 -28.94 -11.92 31.38
C GLY A 56 -29.83 -13.15 31.59
N LYS A 57 -31.16 -13.00 31.56
CA LYS A 57 -32.14 -14.06 31.77
C LYS A 57 -33.03 -14.28 30.57
N MET A 58 -33.47 -13.20 29.92
CA MET A 58 -34.25 -13.30 28.70
C MET A 58 -33.36 -13.77 27.54
N ASP A 59 -33.77 -14.86 26.89
CA ASP A 59 -33.14 -15.29 25.65
C ASP A 59 -33.52 -14.32 24.52
N ILE A 60 -32.50 -13.66 23.98
CA ILE A 60 -32.64 -12.65 22.93
C ILE A 60 -32.28 -13.18 21.54
N SER A 61 -31.99 -14.47 21.38
CA SER A 61 -31.36 -15.00 20.17
C SER A 61 -32.15 -14.68 18.89
N ASN A 62 -33.48 -14.91 18.93
CA ASN A 62 -34.34 -14.63 17.77
C ASN A 62 -34.44 -13.12 17.48
N ALA A 63 -34.50 -12.29 18.51
CA ALA A 63 -34.59 -10.83 18.35
C ALA A 63 -33.30 -10.26 17.75
N LEU A 64 -32.14 -10.73 18.23
CA LEU A 64 -30.84 -10.31 17.71
C LEU A 64 -30.63 -10.76 16.26
N GLN A 65 -30.96 -12.01 15.94
CA GLN A 65 -30.90 -12.49 14.56
C GLN A 65 -31.82 -11.67 13.64
N SER A 66 -33.02 -11.34 14.11
CA SER A 66 -33.96 -10.51 13.35
C SER A 66 -33.42 -9.11 13.09
N ALA A 67 -32.80 -8.47 14.08
CA ALA A 67 -32.18 -7.15 13.93
C ALA A 67 -31.03 -7.15 12.92
N ILE A 68 -30.17 -8.17 12.94
CA ILE A 68 -29.07 -8.35 11.98
C ILE A 68 -29.62 -8.55 10.57
N ASN A 69 -30.63 -9.42 10.42
CA ASN A 69 -31.25 -9.70 9.13
C ASN A 69 -31.95 -8.46 8.56
N GLU A 70 -32.65 -7.69 9.40
CA GLU A 70 -33.29 -6.43 9.04
C GLU A 70 -32.26 -5.41 8.53
N LEU A 71 -31.15 -5.21 9.25
CA LEU A 71 -30.07 -4.32 8.83
C LEU A 71 -29.49 -4.75 7.47
N LYS A 72 -29.16 -6.03 7.30
CA LYS A 72 -28.59 -6.55 6.06
C LYS A 72 -29.57 -6.38 4.88
N ARG A 73 -30.86 -6.63 5.07
CA ARG A 73 -31.87 -6.49 4.01
C ARG A 73 -32.12 -5.03 3.63
N THR A 74 -32.12 -4.12 4.61
CA THR A 74 -32.47 -2.71 4.38
C THR A 74 -31.30 -1.85 3.92
N LYS A 75 -30.08 -2.14 4.38
CA LYS A 75 -28.89 -1.33 4.12
C LYS A 75 -27.80 -2.05 3.32
N ASN A 76 -27.85 -3.38 3.19
CA ASN A 76 -26.81 -4.27 2.63
C ASN A 76 -25.47 -4.29 3.40
N PHE A 77 -25.08 -3.21 4.04
CA PHE A 77 -23.94 -3.11 4.95
C PHE A 77 -24.29 -2.16 6.08
N GLY A 78 -23.56 -2.20 7.18
CA GLY A 78 -23.67 -1.20 8.23
C GLY A 78 -23.49 -1.74 9.63
N ILE A 79 -23.92 -0.94 10.60
CA ILE A 79 -23.64 -1.15 12.02
C ILE A 79 -24.93 -1.47 12.78
N LEU A 80 -24.89 -2.52 13.59
CA LEU A 80 -25.85 -2.77 14.67
C LEU A 80 -25.19 -2.45 16.01
N PHE A 81 -25.63 -1.38 16.66
CA PHE A 81 -25.15 -0.99 17.98
C PHE A 81 -25.89 -1.75 19.09
N ILE A 82 -25.12 -2.32 20.02
CA ILE A 82 -25.62 -3.12 21.15
C ILE A 82 -25.40 -2.33 22.46
N PRO A 83 -26.46 -1.91 23.17
CA PRO A 83 -26.31 -1.17 24.43
C PRO A 83 -25.74 -2.04 25.56
N GLU A 84 -25.13 -1.41 26.55
CA GLU A 84 -24.71 -2.05 27.81
C GLU A 84 -25.84 -2.90 28.39
N GLY A 85 -25.52 -4.15 28.71
CA GLY A 85 -26.48 -5.11 29.23
C GLY A 85 -25.90 -6.52 29.25
N LYS A 86 -26.63 -7.44 29.87
CA LYS A 86 -26.34 -8.88 29.84
C LYS A 86 -27.37 -9.58 28.98
N TYR A 87 -26.92 -10.39 28.04
CA TYR A 87 -27.78 -10.94 26.99
C TYR A 87 -27.61 -12.44 26.88
N LEU A 88 -28.65 -13.19 27.24
CA LEU A 88 -28.64 -14.65 27.14
C LEU A 88 -28.86 -15.07 25.67
N LEU A 89 -28.00 -15.95 25.17
CA LEU A 89 -28.12 -16.60 23.87
C LEU A 89 -28.31 -18.09 24.08
N SER A 90 -29.32 -18.68 23.42
CA SER A 90 -29.52 -20.13 23.34
C SER A 90 -29.25 -20.71 21.95
N LYS A 91 -29.15 -19.85 20.93
CA LYS A 91 -28.91 -20.22 19.52
C LYS A 91 -27.68 -19.52 18.97
N THR A 92 -27.12 -20.10 17.91
CA THR A 92 -26.08 -19.47 17.11
C THR A 92 -26.64 -18.25 16.39
N ILE A 93 -25.95 -17.12 16.51
CA ILE A 93 -26.26 -15.87 15.81
C ILE A 93 -25.37 -15.79 14.57
N HIS A 94 -25.99 -15.69 13.40
CA HIS A 94 -25.31 -15.60 12.12
C HIS A 94 -25.15 -14.13 11.72
N VAL A 95 -23.91 -13.72 11.47
CA VAL A 95 -23.56 -12.36 11.07
C VAL A 95 -23.11 -12.40 9.61
N PRO A 96 -23.90 -11.86 8.65
CA PRO A 96 -23.54 -11.89 7.24
C PRO A 96 -22.43 -10.88 6.91
N ALA A 97 -21.87 -10.97 5.70
CA ALA A 97 -20.87 -10.04 5.17
C ALA A 97 -21.29 -8.57 5.34
N ALA A 98 -20.31 -7.72 5.68
CA ALA A 98 -20.42 -6.28 5.85
C ALA A 98 -21.37 -5.77 6.94
N ILE A 99 -21.69 -6.62 7.92
CA ILE A 99 -22.39 -6.21 9.14
C ILE A 99 -21.40 -6.13 10.30
N ARG A 100 -21.44 -5.03 11.03
CA ARG A 100 -20.64 -4.79 12.24
C ARG A 100 -21.53 -4.79 13.48
N LEU A 101 -21.13 -5.55 14.50
CA LEU A 101 -21.73 -5.53 15.83
C LEU A 101 -20.83 -4.71 16.76
N ILE A 102 -21.31 -3.57 17.24
CA ILE A 102 -20.53 -2.67 18.10
C ILE A 102 -21.25 -2.43 19.43
N GLY A 103 -20.63 -2.84 20.53
CA GLY A 103 -21.14 -2.59 21.87
C GLY A 103 -20.89 -1.17 22.34
N TYR A 104 -21.79 -0.59 23.14
CA TYR A 104 -21.58 0.73 23.74
C TYR A 104 -22.16 0.84 25.17
N GLY A 105 -21.59 1.75 25.96
CA GLY A 105 -22.00 2.07 27.32
C GLY A 105 -20.82 2.10 28.29
N LYS A 106 -21.07 2.40 29.57
CA LYS A 106 -20.01 2.51 30.59
C LYS A 106 -19.30 1.16 30.77
N LYS A 107 -20.05 0.07 30.62
CA LYS A 107 -19.54 -1.30 30.52
C LYS A 107 -19.90 -1.87 29.16
N ARG A 108 -19.07 -2.80 28.68
CA ARG A 108 -19.36 -3.55 27.46
C ARG A 108 -20.61 -4.40 27.66
N PRO A 109 -21.50 -4.53 26.66
CA PRO A 109 -22.49 -5.59 26.68
C PRO A 109 -21.82 -6.97 26.76
N GLU A 110 -22.47 -7.91 27.45
CA GLU A 110 -22.00 -9.27 27.64
C GLU A 110 -22.99 -10.27 27.02
N PHE A 111 -22.54 -11.05 26.03
CA PHE A 111 -23.27 -12.21 25.52
C PHE A 111 -22.97 -13.46 26.36
N ILE A 112 -24.02 -14.13 26.83
CA ILE A 112 -23.92 -15.25 27.77
C ILE A 112 -24.52 -16.50 27.12
N LEU A 113 -23.75 -17.58 27.07
CA LEU A 113 -24.28 -18.92 26.82
C LEU A 113 -24.59 -19.58 28.16
N GLY A 114 -25.88 -19.79 28.44
CA GLY A 114 -26.35 -20.31 29.72
C GLY A 114 -25.87 -21.73 30.04
N LYS A 115 -26.01 -22.15 31.30
CA LYS A 115 -25.63 -23.51 31.73
C LYS A 115 -26.33 -24.58 30.90
N LYS A 116 -25.57 -25.60 30.47
CA LYS A 116 -26.09 -26.77 29.74
C LYS A 116 -27.02 -26.39 28.57
N THR A 117 -26.65 -25.37 27.81
CA THR A 117 -27.46 -24.91 26.67
C THR A 117 -27.53 -26.01 25.62
N PRO A 118 -28.73 -26.45 25.19
CA PRO A 118 -28.88 -27.52 24.22
C PRO A 118 -28.06 -27.29 22.95
N GLY A 119 -27.37 -28.33 22.47
CA GLY A 119 -26.56 -28.28 21.24
C GLY A 119 -25.07 -28.00 21.45
N TYR A 120 -24.63 -27.77 22.69
CA TYR A 120 -23.24 -27.45 23.03
C TYR A 120 -22.52 -28.52 23.90
N GLN A 121 -23.18 -29.66 24.13
CA GLN A 121 -22.66 -30.74 24.99
C GLN A 121 -21.79 -31.76 24.24
N HIS A 122 -22.15 -32.06 22.98
CA HIS A 122 -21.60 -33.22 22.26
C HIS A 122 -21.04 -32.90 20.88
N LYS A 123 -21.41 -31.74 20.30
CA LYS A 123 -20.94 -31.28 19.00
C LYS A 123 -20.48 -29.84 19.11
N GLN A 124 -19.38 -29.52 18.42
CA GLN A 124 -18.91 -28.14 18.31
C GLN A 124 -20.01 -27.23 17.77
N ASN A 125 -20.27 -26.15 18.49
CA ASN A 125 -21.24 -25.14 18.09
C ASN A 125 -20.80 -23.75 18.54
N TYR A 126 -21.34 -22.71 17.91
CA TYR A 126 -20.85 -21.34 18.00
C TYR A 126 -21.90 -20.41 18.59
N MET A 127 -21.53 -19.49 19.51
CA MET A 127 -22.46 -18.43 19.92
C MET A 127 -22.68 -17.44 18.78
N ILE A 128 -21.59 -16.99 18.13
CA ILE A 128 -21.60 -16.12 16.96
C ILE A 128 -20.90 -16.83 15.79
N TRP A 129 -21.51 -16.81 14.61
CA TRP A 129 -20.93 -17.34 13.38
C TRP A 129 -20.99 -16.30 12.25
N PHE A 130 -19.83 -15.81 11.81
CA PHE A 130 -19.75 -15.01 10.60
C PHE A 130 -20.00 -15.87 9.36
N THR A 131 -20.91 -15.43 8.50
CA THR A 131 -21.40 -16.16 7.34
C THR A 131 -21.25 -15.32 6.08
N ASN A 132 -21.16 -15.98 4.91
CA ASN A 132 -21.02 -15.25 3.65
C ASN A 132 -22.25 -14.39 3.31
N GLY A 133 -23.44 -14.83 3.73
CA GLY A 133 -24.71 -14.15 3.46
C GLY A 133 -25.75 -14.43 4.52
N LEU A 134 -26.99 -13.99 4.27
CA LEU A 134 -28.12 -14.26 5.17
C LEU A 134 -28.39 -15.76 5.31
N VAL A 135 -28.78 -16.16 6.52
CA VAL A 135 -29.27 -17.50 6.80
C VAL A 135 -30.79 -17.43 6.92
N GLU A 136 -31.48 -17.88 5.87
CA GLU A 136 -32.96 -17.93 5.84
C GLU A 136 -33.50 -19.02 6.76
N GLU A 137 -34.77 -18.91 7.16
CA GLU A 137 -35.40 -19.88 8.05
C GLU A 137 -35.41 -21.28 7.41
N GLY A 138 -34.90 -22.28 8.15
CA GLY A 138 -34.73 -23.66 7.65
C GLY A 138 -33.52 -23.89 6.73
N GLY A 139 -32.80 -22.83 6.33
CA GLY A 139 -31.60 -22.91 5.52
C GLY A 139 -30.34 -23.27 6.34
N ALA A 140 -29.36 -23.90 5.69
CA ALA A 140 -28.05 -24.14 6.27
C ALA A 140 -27.14 -22.89 6.12
N PRO A 141 -26.34 -22.52 7.12
CA PRO A 141 -25.41 -21.41 7.01
C PRO A 141 -24.30 -21.72 6.00
N VAL A 142 -24.02 -20.74 5.13
CA VAL A 142 -22.81 -20.75 4.29
C VAL A 142 -21.72 -20.01 5.06
N ASP A 143 -20.63 -20.71 5.33
CA ASP A 143 -19.50 -20.16 6.08
C ASP A 143 -18.94 -18.90 5.40
N ALA A 144 -18.40 -17.98 6.20
CA ALA A 144 -17.61 -16.88 5.67
C ALA A 144 -16.41 -17.41 4.87
N GLY A 145 -15.93 -16.60 3.92
CA GLY A 145 -14.75 -16.93 3.12
C GLY A 145 -14.13 -15.71 2.46
N ALA A 146 -13.34 -15.95 1.40
CA ALA A 146 -12.57 -14.94 0.66
C ALA A 146 -13.37 -13.74 0.09
N GLY A 147 -14.70 -13.79 0.09
CA GLY A 147 -15.57 -12.67 -0.30
C GLY A 147 -16.31 -11.98 0.86
N THR A 148 -16.07 -12.40 2.10
CA THR A 148 -16.77 -11.89 3.30
C THR A 148 -16.01 -10.72 3.90
N PHE A 149 -16.17 -9.54 3.31
CA PHE A 149 -15.46 -8.32 3.71
C PHE A 149 -16.23 -7.47 4.73
N TYR A 150 -15.53 -6.55 5.40
CA TYR A 150 -16.07 -5.47 6.24
C TYR A 150 -16.83 -5.89 7.52
N SER A 151 -16.91 -7.18 7.83
CA SER A 151 -17.66 -7.70 8.97
C SER A 151 -16.86 -7.58 10.26
N ALA A 152 -17.44 -7.02 11.32
CA ALA A 152 -16.67 -6.82 12.55
C ALA A 152 -17.49 -7.07 13.81
N LEU A 153 -16.79 -7.39 14.89
CA LEU A 153 -17.33 -7.40 16.24
C LEU A 153 -16.41 -6.62 17.16
N SER A 154 -16.93 -5.61 17.85
CA SER A 154 -16.12 -4.74 18.69
C SER A 154 -16.82 -4.34 19.98
N ASN A 155 -16.04 -4.27 21.07
CA ASN A 155 -16.48 -3.75 22.38
C ASN A 155 -17.64 -4.57 23.00
N ILE A 156 -17.60 -5.89 22.84
CA ILE A 156 -18.60 -6.85 23.34
C ILE A 156 -17.88 -8.00 24.04
N ASP A 157 -18.32 -8.34 25.25
CA ASP A 157 -17.76 -9.44 26.05
C ASP A 157 -18.59 -10.71 25.91
N PHE A 158 -17.97 -11.85 26.23
CA PHE A 158 -18.57 -13.18 26.12
C PHE A 158 -18.39 -13.99 27.40
N ARG A 159 -19.40 -14.79 27.75
CA ARG A 159 -19.33 -15.77 28.83
C ARG A 159 -19.96 -17.10 28.43
N ILE A 160 -19.19 -18.18 28.56
CA ILE A 160 -19.67 -19.56 28.42
C ILE A 160 -19.82 -20.16 29.82
N GLU A 161 -21.05 -20.44 30.23
CA GLU A 161 -21.31 -21.07 31.52
C GLU A 161 -21.09 -22.60 31.50
N SER A 162 -21.07 -23.21 32.68
CA SER A 162 -20.75 -24.64 32.86
C SER A 162 -21.70 -25.58 32.10
N GLY A 163 -21.17 -26.72 31.62
CA GLY A 163 -21.96 -27.75 30.93
C GLY A 163 -22.03 -27.59 29.41
N ASN A 164 -21.17 -26.76 28.83
CA ASN A 164 -21.05 -26.51 27.38
C ASN A 164 -19.64 -26.81 26.86
N PRO A 165 -19.12 -28.05 27.01
CA PRO A 165 -17.72 -28.39 26.71
C PRO A 165 -17.35 -28.22 25.22
N GLU A 166 -18.32 -28.26 24.31
CA GLU A 166 -18.10 -28.09 22.87
C GLU A 166 -18.36 -26.67 22.37
N ALA A 167 -18.66 -25.72 23.28
CA ALA A 167 -18.95 -24.35 22.90
C ALA A 167 -17.70 -23.57 22.45
N VAL A 168 -17.90 -22.82 21.38
CA VAL A 168 -16.98 -21.79 20.89
C VAL A 168 -17.73 -20.46 20.90
N ALA A 169 -17.10 -19.37 21.36
CA ALA A 169 -17.79 -18.08 21.39
C ALA A 169 -17.99 -17.53 19.97
N ILE A 170 -16.93 -17.52 19.13
CA ILE A 170 -16.99 -16.88 17.81
C ILE A 170 -16.35 -17.79 16.74
N ARG A 171 -17.02 -17.92 15.59
CA ARG A 171 -16.43 -18.41 14.33
C ARG A 171 -16.22 -17.25 13.35
N SER A 172 -14.96 -16.92 13.03
CA SER A 172 -14.54 -15.66 12.37
C SER A 172 -13.70 -15.87 11.10
N HIS A 173 -14.13 -16.78 10.23
CA HIS A 173 -13.43 -17.16 9.00
C HIS A 173 -13.66 -16.15 7.84
N PHE A 174 -13.56 -14.85 8.13
CA PHE A 174 -13.84 -13.76 7.19
C PHE A 174 -12.57 -13.19 6.52
N ALA A 175 -12.77 -12.26 5.59
CA ALA A 175 -11.76 -11.65 4.72
C ALA A 175 -11.38 -10.20 5.16
N GLN A 176 -10.75 -9.41 4.28
CA GLN A 176 -10.24 -8.04 4.53
C GLN A 176 -11.28 -7.11 5.19
N HIS A 177 -10.78 -6.12 5.95
CA HIS A 177 -11.57 -5.18 6.75
C HIS A 177 -12.55 -5.81 7.75
N SER A 178 -12.30 -7.07 8.07
CA SER A 178 -13.05 -7.80 9.08
C SER A 178 -12.16 -8.04 10.29
N PHE A 179 -12.70 -7.77 11.47
CA PHE A 179 -11.92 -7.82 12.70
C PHE A 179 -12.76 -8.16 13.93
N ILE A 180 -12.06 -8.65 14.97
CA ILE A 180 -12.58 -8.76 16.33
C ILE A 180 -11.75 -7.84 17.23
N SER A 181 -12.38 -6.92 17.96
CA SER A 181 -11.63 -6.03 18.84
C SER A 181 -12.30 -5.70 20.18
N HIS A 182 -11.48 -5.37 21.18
CA HIS A 182 -11.94 -4.89 22.50
C HIS A 182 -12.94 -5.84 23.17
N SER A 183 -12.57 -7.12 23.31
CA SER A 183 -13.46 -8.17 23.83
C SER A 183 -12.79 -9.02 24.90
N ILE A 184 -13.56 -9.37 25.93
CA ILE A 184 -13.17 -10.38 26.92
C ILE A 184 -14.00 -11.64 26.70
N LEU A 185 -13.33 -12.76 26.45
CA LEU A 185 -13.93 -14.07 26.26
C LEU A 185 -13.68 -14.94 27.50
N ASN A 186 -14.71 -15.04 28.35
CA ASN A 186 -14.74 -15.96 29.49
C ASN A 186 -15.24 -17.33 29.05
N ILE A 187 -14.31 -18.20 28.64
CA ILE A 187 -14.60 -19.50 28.00
C ILE A 187 -14.91 -20.59 29.05
N GLY A 188 -14.36 -20.45 30.27
CA GLY A 188 -14.58 -21.40 31.35
C GLY A 188 -14.14 -22.83 30.98
N ASN A 189 -15.09 -23.75 30.86
CA ASN A 189 -14.84 -25.14 30.46
C ASN A 189 -15.19 -25.42 28.99
N GLY A 190 -15.50 -24.40 28.20
CA GLY A 190 -15.80 -24.52 26.77
C GLY A 190 -14.59 -24.95 25.93
N LYS A 191 -14.82 -25.10 24.64
CA LYS A 191 -13.82 -25.60 23.69
C LYS A 191 -12.81 -24.52 23.33
N ALA A 192 -13.28 -23.38 22.83
CA ALA A 192 -12.43 -22.26 22.44
C ALA A 192 -13.15 -20.91 22.59
N GLY A 193 -12.39 -19.82 22.63
CA GLY A 193 -12.94 -18.48 22.43
C GLY A 193 -13.28 -18.28 20.96
N ILE A 194 -12.28 -18.49 20.09
CA ILE A 194 -12.42 -18.30 18.64
C ILE A 194 -12.05 -19.57 17.89
N TYR A 195 -12.82 -19.89 16.84
CA TYR A 195 -12.50 -20.94 15.88
C TYR A 195 -12.44 -20.38 14.46
N ASP A 196 -11.33 -20.65 13.77
CA ASP A 196 -10.92 -20.03 12.51
C ASP A 196 -10.85 -18.49 12.58
N VAL A 197 -9.64 -17.97 12.50
CA VAL A 197 -9.37 -16.53 12.42
C VAL A 197 -9.37 -16.05 10.98
N GLY A 198 -9.54 -14.75 10.80
CA GLY A 198 -9.58 -14.09 9.50
C GLY A 198 -8.44 -13.10 9.31
N ASN A 199 -8.77 -11.83 9.12
CA ASN A 199 -7.84 -10.75 8.77
C ASN A 199 -7.13 -10.14 10.00
N GLU A 200 -7.88 -9.64 10.99
CA GLU A 200 -7.31 -8.85 12.09
C GLU A 200 -7.98 -9.08 13.46
N MET A 201 -7.20 -8.92 14.54
CA MET A 201 -7.68 -8.93 15.93
C MET A 201 -6.86 -8.00 16.85
N GLU A 202 -7.55 -7.16 17.62
CA GLU A 202 -6.93 -6.22 18.57
C GLU A 202 -7.56 -6.26 19.97
N ASN A 203 -6.73 -6.25 21.02
CA ASN A 203 -7.20 -6.04 22.40
C ASN A 203 -8.28 -7.06 22.79
N VAL A 204 -7.98 -8.34 22.56
CA VAL A 204 -8.86 -9.46 22.88
C VAL A 204 -8.23 -10.33 23.96
N LYS A 205 -9.03 -10.65 24.99
CA LYS A 205 -8.61 -11.44 26.15
C LYS A 205 -9.36 -12.76 26.22
N PHE A 206 -8.64 -13.83 26.58
CA PHE A 206 -9.17 -15.19 26.63
C PHE A 206 -8.91 -15.82 28.00
N TYR A 207 -9.98 -16.15 28.72
CA TYR A 207 -9.91 -16.76 30.05
C TYR A 207 -10.51 -18.18 30.05
N GLY A 208 -9.71 -19.17 30.44
CA GLY A 208 -10.11 -20.58 30.46
C GLY A 208 -10.27 -21.17 29.05
N GLY A 209 -11.01 -22.28 28.96
CA GLY A 209 -11.22 -23.05 27.74
C GLY A 209 -10.19 -24.15 27.50
N GLN A 210 -10.46 -25.06 26.56
CA GLN A 210 -9.40 -25.97 26.07
C GLN A 210 -8.34 -25.17 25.32
N TYR A 211 -8.79 -24.29 24.43
CA TYR A 211 -7.97 -23.33 23.70
C TYR A 211 -8.51 -21.91 23.86
N GLY A 212 -7.67 -20.90 23.67
CA GLY A 212 -8.15 -19.54 23.42
C GLY A 212 -8.63 -19.44 21.98
N ILE A 213 -7.76 -19.84 21.05
CA ILE A 213 -8.02 -19.88 19.60
C ILE A 213 -7.71 -21.28 19.05
N SER A 214 -8.56 -21.79 18.15
CA SER A 214 -8.25 -22.96 17.33
C SER A 214 -8.53 -22.66 15.86
N SER A 215 -7.48 -22.47 15.06
CA SER A 215 -7.63 -22.00 13.68
C SER A 215 -7.04 -22.96 12.65
N SER A 216 -7.72 -23.05 11.51
CA SER A 216 -7.13 -23.47 10.25
C SER A 216 -6.62 -22.28 9.44
N ARG A 217 -6.20 -22.53 8.21
CA ARG A 217 -5.85 -21.50 7.23
C ARG A 217 -6.98 -20.48 7.14
N THR A 218 -6.64 -19.20 7.13
CA THR A 218 -7.57 -18.11 6.85
C THR A 218 -8.18 -18.29 5.44
N SER A 219 -9.25 -17.56 5.11
CA SER A 219 -9.85 -17.63 3.76
C SER A 219 -9.47 -16.40 2.94
N PRO A 220 -8.87 -16.56 1.75
CA PRO A 220 -8.42 -17.75 1.02
C PRO A 220 -7.05 -18.29 1.47
N GLY A 221 -6.48 -17.68 2.50
CA GLY A 221 -5.16 -17.96 3.01
C GLY A 221 -4.33 -16.70 2.89
N TRP A 222 -4.70 -15.65 3.63
CA TRP A 222 -3.93 -14.42 3.88
C TRP A 222 -3.31 -14.41 5.29
N PRO A 223 -2.25 -13.63 5.57
CA PRO A 223 -1.65 -13.62 6.89
C PRO A 223 -2.64 -13.02 7.90
N MET A 224 -2.69 -13.57 9.11
CA MET A 224 -3.54 -13.06 10.20
C MET A 224 -2.74 -12.14 11.12
N MET A 225 -3.30 -10.98 11.45
CA MET A 225 -2.70 -10.04 12.41
C MET A 225 -3.39 -10.10 13.77
N MET A 226 -2.61 -10.25 14.84
CA MET A 226 -3.06 -10.20 16.23
C MET A 226 -2.22 -9.21 17.02
N VAL A 227 -2.83 -8.17 17.59
CA VAL A 227 -2.14 -7.16 18.40
C VAL A 227 -2.79 -6.99 19.77
N ASP A 228 -1.97 -6.82 20.81
CA ASP A 228 -2.42 -6.58 22.19
C ASP A 228 -3.35 -7.69 22.74
N THR A 229 -2.93 -8.95 22.66
CA THR A 229 -3.78 -10.10 23.06
C THR A 229 -3.37 -10.72 24.39
N TYR A 230 -4.35 -11.24 25.14
CA TYR A 230 -4.12 -11.83 26.47
C TYR A 230 -4.75 -13.22 26.60
N PHE A 231 -3.98 -14.18 27.12
CA PHE A 231 -4.40 -15.56 27.33
C PHE A 231 -4.07 -16.02 28.75
N GLU A 232 -5.07 -16.51 29.48
CA GLU A 232 -4.86 -17.12 30.80
C GLU A 232 -5.73 -18.35 31.06
N GLY A 233 -5.09 -19.41 31.56
CA GLY A 233 -5.77 -20.58 32.10
C GLY A 233 -6.34 -21.57 31.07
N GLN A 234 -5.90 -21.51 29.81
CA GLN A 234 -6.24 -22.53 28.81
C GLN A 234 -5.71 -23.91 29.23
N LYS A 235 -6.51 -24.96 29.02
CA LYS A 235 -6.17 -26.33 29.47
C LYS A 235 -5.25 -27.10 28.51
N LYS A 236 -5.17 -26.71 27.25
CA LYS A 236 -4.30 -27.34 26.24
C LYS A 236 -3.27 -26.36 25.69
N ALA A 237 -3.72 -25.30 25.02
CA ALA A 237 -2.83 -24.26 24.51
C ALA A 237 -3.55 -22.90 24.43
N ALA A 238 -2.83 -21.78 24.44
CA ALA A 238 -3.44 -20.49 24.10
C ALA A 238 -3.98 -20.52 22.65
N ILE A 239 -3.17 -21.00 21.71
CA ILE A 239 -3.54 -21.11 20.29
C ILE A 239 -3.20 -22.51 19.78
N GLN A 240 -4.15 -23.16 19.10
CA GLN A 240 -3.90 -24.29 18.22
C GLN A 240 -4.02 -23.85 16.76
N THR A 241 -2.99 -24.11 15.97
CA THR A 241 -2.93 -23.72 14.56
C THR A 241 -2.84 -24.91 13.61
N ARG A 242 -3.45 -24.74 12.44
CA ARG A 242 -3.40 -25.63 11.28
C ARG A 242 -3.13 -24.78 10.03
N GLU A 243 -1.98 -24.11 10.01
CA GLU A 243 -1.50 -23.24 8.93
C GLU A 243 -2.20 -21.87 8.86
N ALA A 244 -2.35 -21.19 10.01
CA ALA A 244 -3.08 -19.92 10.08
C ALA A 244 -2.25 -18.69 9.64
N GLY A 245 -0.92 -18.77 9.58
CA GLY A 245 -0.08 -17.64 9.19
C GLY A 245 -0.08 -16.48 10.18
N LEU A 246 0.07 -16.80 11.48
CA LEU A 246 -0.15 -15.86 12.57
C LEU A 246 1.02 -14.87 12.72
N THR A 247 0.68 -13.59 12.71
CA THR A 247 1.55 -12.47 13.06
C THR A 247 1.06 -11.88 14.38
N ILE A 248 1.82 -12.05 15.46
CA ILE A 248 1.40 -11.73 16.81
C ILE A 248 2.32 -10.68 17.40
N ILE A 249 1.79 -9.51 17.74
CA ILE A 249 2.54 -8.41 18.36
C ILE A 249 1.93 -8.13 19.73
N ASN A 250 2.78 -8.05 20.75
CA ASN A 250 2.36 -7.73 22.11
C ASN A 250 1.29 -8.69 22.65
N MET A 251 1.62 -9.97 22.75
CA MET A 251 0.79 -11.00 23.40
C MET A 251 1.27 -11.28 24.83
N TYR A 252 0.34 -11.59 25.74
CA TYR A 252 0.66 -12.14 27.06
C TYR A 252 -0.03 -13.49 27.22
N ALA A 253 0.77 -14.54 27.36
CA ALA A 253 0.30 -15.88 27.63
C ALA A 253 0.72 -16.34 29.03
N LYS A 254 -0.24 -16.65 29.90
CA LYS A 254 -0.02 -16.86 31.33
C LYS A 254 -0.72 -18.10 31.88
N ASN A 255 -0.02 -18.89 32.70
CA ASN A 255 -0.58 -20.06 33.39
C ASN A 255 -1.22 -21.06 32.43
N ILE A 256 -0.48 -21.47 31.40
CA ILE A 256 -0.94 -22.38 30.34
C ILE A 256 0.07 -23.50 30.07
N PRO A 257 -0.34 -24.63 29.48
CA PRO A 257 0.61 -25.68 29.09
C PRO A 257 1.46 -25.30 27.89
N VAL A 258 0.82 -24.78 26.82
CA VAL A 258 1.48 -24.42 25.57
C VAL A 258 1.00 -23.05 25.09
N VAL A 259 1.89 -22.19 24.57
CA VAL A 259 1.47 -20.91 23.98
C VAL A 259 0.88 -21.14 22.59
N VAL A 260 1.69 -21.64 21.65
CA VAL A 260 1.22 -21.98 20.29
C VAL A 260 1.50 -23.45 20.00
N GLU A 261 0.44 -24.19 19.72
CA GLU A 261 0.47 -25.59 19.29
C GLU A 261 0.22 -25.68 17.78
N MET A 262 1.23 -26.10 17.01
CA MET A 262 0.97 -26.64 15.68
C MET A 262 0.35 -28.02 15.83
N GLN A 263 -0.84 -28.22 15.25
CA GLN A 263 -1.49 -29.53 15.27
C GLN A 263 -0.57 -30.58 14.64
N GLU A 264 -0.63 -31.81 15.16
CA GLU A 264 0.13 -32.93 14.62
C GLU A 264 -0.04 -33.08 13.09
N GLY A 265 1.08 -33.21 12.38
CA GLY A 265 1.14 -33.31 10.92
C GLY A 265 1.00 -31.98 10.17
N ARG A 266 0.80 -30.85 10.87
CA ARG A 266 0.63 -29.51 10.27
C ARG A 266 1.92 -28.66 10.36
N VAL A 267 1.95 -27.63 9.54
CA VAL A 267 2.99 -26.61 9.44
C VAL A 267 2.36 -25.25 9.78
N ASP A 268 3.17 -24.25 10.13
CA ASP A 268 2.71 -22.87 10.18
C ASP A 268 3.86 -21.87 10.05
N LYS A 269 3.51 -20.66 9.60
CA LYS A 269 4.40 -19.49 9.50
C LYS A 269 4.08 -18.55 10.65
N LEU A 270 4.75 -18.77 11.77
CA LEU A 270 4.51 -18.07 13.02
C LEU A 270 5.51 -16.94 13.22
N PHE A 271 5.02 -15.73 13.45
CA PHE A 271 5.81 -14.59 13.87
C PHE A 271 5.25 -14.04 15.19
N ILE A 272 6.09 -13.89 16.22
CA ILE A 272 5.73 -13.30 17.51
C ILE A 272 6.77 -12.24 17.88
N GLU A 273 6.33 -11.02 18.17
CA GLU A 273 7.21 -9.95 18.66
C GLU A 273 6.68 -9.28 19.94
N ASN A 274 7.59 -8.78 20.79
CA ASN A 274 7.32 -7.96 21.98
C ASN A 274 6.31 -8.59 22.94
N SER A 275 6.39 -9.90 23.16
CA SER A 275 5.38 -10.68 23.89
C SER A 275 5.91 -11.24 25.22
N PHE A 276 5.00 -11.72 26.07
CA PHE A 276 5.27 -12.17 27.44
C PHE A 276 4.74 -13.59 27.66
N PHE A 277 5.64 -14.51 28.03
CA PHE A 277 5.27 -15.89 28.39
C PHE A 277 5.52 -16.11 29.88
N GLU A 278 4.49 -16.43 30.65
CA GLU A 278 4.59 -16.62 32.10
C GLU A 278 3.96 -17.94 32.54
N ASN A 279 4.71 -18.72 33.33
CA ASN A 279 4.26 -20.01 33.88
C ASN A 279 3.72 -20.95 32.78
N VAL A 280 4.55 -21.19 31.76
CA VAL A 280 4.23 -22.11 30.67
C VAL A 280 4.79 -23.48 30.99
N SER A 281 3.90 -24.46 31.26
CA SER A 281 4.31 -25.71 31.90
C SER A 281 4.86 -26.79 30.97
N GLN A 282 4.57 -26.73 29.65
CA GLN A 282 5.05 -27.71 28.68
C GLN A 282 5.99 -27.12 27.63
N ALA A 283 5.55 -26.13 26.84
CA ALA A 283 6.39 -25.52 25.80
C ALA A 283 5.87 -24.13 25.42
N GLY A 284 6.75 -23.17 25.13
CA GLY A 284 6.34 -21.93 24.45
C GLY A 284 5.67 -22.27 23.12
N ILE A 285 6.44 -22.83 22.18
CA ILE A 285 5.97 -23.26 20.87
C ILE A 285 6.11 -24.77 20.73
N LEU A 286 5.05 -25.45 20.27
CA LEU A 286 5.07 -26.87 19.93
C LEU A 286 5.02 -27.02 18.41
N VAL A 287 6.18 -27.23 17.79
CA VAL A 287 6.36 -27.40 16.34
C VAL A 287 6.06 -28.83 15.94
N SER A 288 5.21 -29.02 14.93
CA SER A 288 4.82 -30.36 14.51
C SER A 288 5.68 -30.94 13.40
N LYS A 289 6.01 -30.19 12.34
CA LYS A 289 6.81 -30.69 11.22
C LYS A 289 8.14 -29.95 11.17
N GLU A 290 9.22 -30.71 11.24
CA GLU A 290 10.59 -30.22 11.14
C GLU A 290 11.07 -30.24 9.68
N ASN A 291 12.03 -29.37 9.35
CA ASN A 291 12.70 -29.32 8.04
C ASN A 291 11.72 -29.19 6.86
N ASN A 292 10.69 -28.35 7.04
CA ASN A 292 9.72 -28.01 6.02
C ASN A 292 9.72 -26.50 5.80
N ALA A 293 9.75 -26.03 4.55
CA ALA A 293 9.84 -24.60 4.22
C ALA A 293 8.66 -23.77 4.77
N PHE A 294 7.49 -24.40 5.01
CA PHE A 294 6.34 -23.76 5.63
C PHE A 294 6.33 -23.80 7.16
N SER A 295 7.23 -24.55 7.80
CA SER A 295 7.41 -24.54 9.25
C SER A 295 8.40 -23.45 9.62
N GLN A 296 7.90 -22.24 9.78
CA GLN A 296 8.69 -21.05 10.05
C GLN A 296 8.29 -20.48 11.42
N VAL A 297 9.26 -20.29 12.31
CA VAL A 297 9.02 -19.73 13.66
C VAL A 297 9.99 -18.58 13.88
N ASN A 298 9.46 -17.40 14.13
CA ASN A 298 10.22 -16.21 14.53
C ASN A 298 9.67 -15.68 15.86
N LEU A 299 10.51 -15.65 16.91
CA LEU A 299 10.22 -15.04 18.20
C LEU A 299 11.21 -13.91 18.45
N ILE A 300 10.73 -12.67 18.51
CA ILE A 300 11.56 -11.46 18.61
C ILE A 300 11.18 -10.70 19.87
N ASN A 301 12.16 -10.38 20.71
CA ASN A 301 11.94 -9.66 21.97
C ASN A 301 10.83 -10.26 22.86
N VAL A 302 10.84 -11.58 23.06
CA VAL A 302 9.87 -12.27 23.92
C VAL A 302 10.44 -12.44 25.33
N ASP A 303 9.76 -11.88 26.32
CA ASP A 303 10.15 -12.01 27.72
C ASP A 303 9.48 -13.25 28.32
N CYS A 304 10.26 -14.08 29.00
CA CYS A 304 9.83 -15.35 29.56
C CYS A 304 10.08 -15.39 31.08
N ASN A 305 9.10 -15.90 31.83
CA ASN A 305 9.21 -16.20 33.25
C ASN A 305 8.61 -17.59 33.53
N ASN A 306 9.44 -18.51 34.03
CA ASN A 306 9.06 -19.90 34.29
C ASN A 306 8.56 -20.61 33.02
N VAL A 307 9.39 -20.58 31.97
CA VAL A 307 9.17 -21.23 30.67
C VAL A 307 10.38 -22.14 30.38
N PRO A 308 10.42 -23.36 30.94
CA PRO A 308 11.61 -24.21 30.88
C PRO A 308 11.92 -24.74 29.46
N GLN A 309 10.90 -24.89 28.61
CA GLN A 309 11.04 -25.33 27.22
C GLN A 309 10.49 -24.22 26.32
N LEU A 310 11.37 -23.52 25.60
CA LEU A 310 10.95 -22.44 24.70
C LEU A 310 10.27 -23.01 23.45
N VAL A 311 10.90 -24.00 22.82
CA VAL A 311 10.36 -24.72 21.66
C VAL A 311 10.50 -26.22 21.88
N LYS A 312 9.47 -26.97 21.50
CA LYS A 312 9.49 -28.44 21.47
C LYS A 312 9.09 -28.91 20.08
N TYR A 313 9.80 -29.91 19.57
CA TYR A 313 9.55 -30.50 18.26
C TYR A 313 8.93 -31.89 18.41
N ARG A 314 7.83 -32.13 17.70
CA ARG A 314 7.09 -33.40 17.85
C ARG A 314 7.80 -34.60 17.21
N GLN A 315 8.38 -34.45 16.02
CA GLN A 315 8.91 -35.60 15.27
C GLN A 315 10.21 -36.13 15.88
N SER A 316 11.15 -35.25 16.20
CA SER A 316 12.43 -35.61 16.80
C SER A 316 12.38 -35.74 18.33
N GLY A 317 11.37 -35.15 18.97
CA GLY A 317 11.32 -35.00 20.43
C GLY A 317 12.32 -33.97 20.99
N LYS A 318 13.07 -33.27 20.13
CA LYS A 318 14.03 -32.23 20.51
C LYS A 318 13.34 -31.10 21.29
N LYS A 319 14.06 -30.52 22.25
CA LYS A 319 13.60 -29.42 23.11
C LYS A 319 14.65 -28.32 23.17
N GLU A 320 14.22 -27.08 22.96
CA GLU A 320 15.01 -25.87 23.18
C GLU A 320 14.82 -25.41 24.63
N THR A 321 15.60 -26.01 25.53
CA THR A 321 15.52 -25.76 26.98
C THR A 321 16.23 -24.46 27.35
N VAL A 322 15.72 -23.73 28.34
CA VAL A 322 16.37 -22.55 28.95
C VAL A 322 16.45 -22.75 30.46
N THR A 323 17.65 -22.63 31.04
CA THR A 323 17.88 -22.92 32.46
C THR A 323 17.52 -21.76 33.38
N GLN A 324 17.65 -20.53 32.90
CA GLN A 324 17.24 -19.34 33.63
C GLN A 324 15.73 -19.33 33.81
N LYS A 325 15.27 -19.06 35.05
CA LYS A 325 13.85 -18.88 35.33
C LYS A 325 13.26 -17.69 34.55
N GLN A 326 14.03 -16.61 34.45
CA GLN A 326 13.64 -15.38 33.76
C GLN A 326 14.67 -15.05 32.68
N TYR A 327 14.20 -14.87 31.45
CA TYR A 327 15.05 -14.59 30.30
C TYR A 327 14.28 -13.82 29.23
N LYS A 328 15.02 -13.15 28.35
CA LYS A 328 14.51 -12.53 27.14
C LYS A 328 15.04 -13.28 25.93
N VAL A 329 14.14 -13.71 25.07
CA VAL A 329 14.46 -14.16 23.72
C VAL A 329 14.61 -12.92 22.86
N LYS A 330 15.84 -12.47 22.62
CA LYS A 330 16.10 -11.39 21.66
C LYS A 330 15.72 -11.82 20.27
N GLU A 331 16.17 -13.03 19.91
CA GLU A 331 15.84 -13.67 18.65
C GLU A 331 15.79 -15.19 18.83
N PHE A 332 14.73 -15.79 18.31
CA PHE A 332 14.68 -17.20 17.99
C PHE A 332 14.07 -17.34 16.60
N THR A 333 14.83 -17.89 15.66
CA THR A 333 14.36 -18.19 14.30
C THR A 333 14.56 -19.67 14.02
N TYR A 334 13.52 -20.35 13.55
CA TYR A 334 13.59 -21.72 13.03
C TYR A 334 12.91 -21.80 11.67
N GLY A 335 13.57 -22.46 10.71
CA GLY A 335 13.06 -22.71 9.37
C GLY A 335 14.16 -22.58 8.33
N LEU A 336 13.78 -22.37 7.07
CA LEU A 336 14.73 -22.12 5.98
C LEU A 336 15.29 -20.70 6.11
N VAL A 337 16.61 -20.55 6.23
CA VAL A 337 17.29 -19.28 6.49
C VAL A 337 18.34 -19.02 5.41
N MET A 338 18.41 -17.76 4.98
CA MET A 338 19.51 -17.18 4.21
C MET A 338 20.10 -16.03 5.01
N ALA A 339 21.41 -16.07 5.29
CA ALA A 339 22.07 -15.02 6.06
C ALA A 339 22.13 -13.69 5.29
N ASP A 340 22.32 -13.78 3.97
CA ASP A 340 22.21 -12.70 3.00
C ASP A 340 21.75 -13.24 1.63
N MET A 341 21.61 -12.38 0.62
CA MET A 341 21.12 -12.78 -0.72
C MET A 341 22.11 -13.68 -1.50
N THR A 342 23.36 -13.82 -1.05
CA THR A 342 24.38 -14.67 -1.69
C THR A 342 24.61 -15.99 -0.95
N SER A 343 24.04 -16.10 0.25
CA SER A 343 24.17 -17.28 1.10
C SER A 343 23.24 -18.40 0.63
N PRO A 344 23.70 -19.66 0.59
CA PRO A 344 22.81 -20.78 0.32
C PRO A 344 21.73 -20.91 1.40
N SER A 345 20.52 -21.26 0.99
CA SER A 345 19.43 -21.54 1.94
C SER A 345 19.68 -22.85 2.69
N SER A 346 19.37 -22.86 3.99
CA SER A 346 19.44 -24.09 4.81
C SER A 346 18.49 -24.02 6.00
N PHE A 347 18.03 -25.18 6.47
CA PHE A 347 17.22 -25.25 7.69
C PHE A 347 18.10 -25.00 8.91
N GLN A 348 17.82 -23.92 9.64
CA GLN A 348 18.64 -23.48 10.76
C GLN A 348 17.80 -23.13 11.99
N THR A 349 18.47 -23.07 13.14
CA THR A 349 17.98 -22.44 14.35
C THR A 349 18.93 -21.30 14.74
N ILE A 350 18.47 -20.06 14.68
CA ILE A 350 19.15 -18.90 15.28
C ILE A 350 18.57 -18.70 16.67
N ARG A 351 19.43 -18.55 17.68
CA ARG A 351 19.01 -18.41 19.08
C ARG A 351 19.90 -17.45 19.84
N VAL A 352 19.32 -16.30 20.22
CA VAL A 352 19.93 -15.28 21.07
C VAL A 352 19.02 -15.05 22.28
N ILE A 353 19.46 -15.55 23.43
CA ILE A 353 18.72 -15.49 24.71
C ILE A 353 19.62 -14.87 25.76
N GLU A 354 19.07 -13.92 26.53
CA GLU A 354 19.76 -13.28 27.64
C GLU A 354 18.99 -13.47 28.96
N PRO A 355 19.67 -13.58 30.11
CA PRO A 355 19.00 -13.54 31.41
C PRO A 355 18.25 -12.23 31.61
N LEU A 356 17.08 -12.30 32.25
CA LEU A 356 16.27 -11.13 32.56
C LEU A 356 16.22 -10.93 34.08
N ALA A 357 16.65 -9.76 34.55
CA ALA A 357 16.69 -9.46 35.99
C ALA A 357 15.29 -9.25 36.60
N VAL A 358 14.38 -8.62 35.84
CA VAL A 358 13.02 -8.33 36.26
C VAL A 358 12.08 -8.62 35.11
N PHE A 359 11.15 -9.55 35.32
CA PHE A 359 10.08 -9.81 34.38
C PHE A 359 9.05 -8.65 34.42
N PRO A 360 8.73 -8.02 33.27
CA PRO A 360 7.73 -6.96 33.23
C PRO A 360 6.37 -7.50 33.66
N LYS A 361 5.79 -6.85 34.67
CA LYS A 361 4.46 -7.21 35.17
C LYS A 361 3.34 -6.50 34.42
N LYS A 362 3.62 -5.73 33.36
CA LYS A 362 2.61 -4.96 32.63
C LYS A 362 2.83 -4.91 31.13
N MET A 363 1.79 -5.31 30.40
CA MET A 363 1.62 -5.05 28.98
C MET A 363 1.20 -3.59 28.77
N THR A 364 1.89 -2.89 27.89
CA THR A 364 1.48 -1.56 27.38
C THR A 364 0.87 -1.78 26.00
N MET A 365 -0.35 -1.28 25.77
CA MET A 365 -1.03 -1.42 24.49
C MET A 365 -0.24 -0.74 23.38
N ASP A 366 -0.14 -1.39 22.22
CA ASP A 366 0.67 -0.93 21.10
C ASP A 366 -0.12 0.00 20.15
N ILE A 367 -1.45 -0.18 20.12
CA ILE A 367 -2.37 0.64 19.33
C ILE A 367 -2.83 1.88 20.10
N LEU A 368 -2.86 3.02 19.41
CA LEU A 368 -3.30 4.30 19.97
C LEU A 368 -4.81 4.26 20.23
N PRO A 369 -5.29 4.63 21.43
CA PRO A 369 -6.72 4.68 21.69
C PRO A 369 -7.36 5.88 20.98
N LEU A 370 -8.62 5.72 20.55
CA LEU A 370 -9.44 6.85 20.14
C LEU A 370 -9.67 7.84 21.30
N PRO A 371 -9.83 9.14 21.02
CA PRO A 371 -10.14 10.12 22.06
C PRO A 371 -11.50 9.83 22.72
N SER A 372 -11.70 10.31 23.96
CA SER A 372 -12.96 10.13 24.69
C SER A 372 -14.18 10.59 23.87
N MET A 373 -15.22 9.75 23.81
CA MET A 373 -16.48 10.09 23.13
C MET A 373 -17.13 11.39 23.63
N THR A 374 -16.85 11.82 24.87
CA THR A 374 -17.35 13.10 25.43
C THR A 374 -16.83 14.32 24.68
N THR A 375 -15.78 14.15 23.89
CA THR A 375 -15.13 15.23 23.12
C THR A 375 -15.51 15.20 21.64
N TRP A 376 -16.26 14.18 21.20
CA TRP A 376 -16.61 14.01 19.79
C TRP A 376 -17.70 14.99 19.40
N VAL A 377 -17.51 15.66 18.27
CA VAL A 377 -18.52 16.50 17.62
C VAL A 377 -18.97 15.80 16.35
N ASN A 378 -20.28 15.59 16.19
CA ASN A 378 -20.83 14.93 15.02
C ASN A 378 -20.92 15.90 13.84
N ILE A 379 -20.32 15.55 12.70
CA ILE A 379 -20.32 16.43 11.53
C ILE A 379 -21.72 16.68 10.94
N ARG A 380 -22.67 15.77 11.15
CA ARG A 380 -24.07 15.94 10.71
C ARG A 380 -24.78 17.04 11.49
N ASP A 381 -24.48 17.14 12.78
CA ASP A 381 -25.03 18.20 13.64
C ASP A 381 -24.45 19.58 13.26
N LEU A 382 -23.29 19.59 12.58
CA LEU A 382 -22.68 20.79 12.00
C LEU A 382 -23.14 21.10 10.57
N GLY A 383 -24.01 20.28 9.99
CA GLY A 383 -24.69 20.56 8.72
C GLY A 383 -24.33 19.67 7.53
N ALA A 384 -23.38 18.73 7.68
CA ALA A 384 -23.00 17.84 6.57
C ALA A 384 -24.15 16.90 6.17
N LYS A 385 -24.29 16.65 4.87
CA LYS A 385 -25.40 15.89 4.28
C LYS A 385 -25.06 14.45 3.94
N GLY A 386 -23.79 14.11 3.72
CA GLY A 386 -23.29 12.75 3.50
C GLY A 386 -24.20 11.88 2.62
N ASP A 387 -24.77 12.49 1.58
CA ASP A 387 -25.73 11.91 0.64
C ASP A 387 -25.06 11.42 -0.66
N GLY A 388 -23.79 11.76 -0.86
CA GLY A 388 -22.96 11.46 -2.01
C GLY A 388 -22.95 12.57 -3.07
N GLU A 389 -23.78 13.61 -2.90
CA GLU A 389 -24.09 14.59 -3.95
C GLU A 389 -23.79 16.03 -3.50
N THR A 390 -24.22 16.37 -2.28
CA THR A 390 -23.99 17.69 -1.68
C THR A 390 -22.51 17.86 -1.38
N ASP A 391 -21.95 19.01 -1.77
CA ASP A 391 -20.58 19.38 -1.40
C ASP A 391 -20.50 19.67 0.11
N ASP A 392 -19.92 18.73 0.85
CA ASP A 392 -19.73 18.81 2.30
C ASP A 392 -18.40 19.47 2.69
N THR A 393 -17.55 19.86 1.72
CA THR A 393 -16.17 20.30 1.95
C THR A 393 -16.07 21.43 2.98
N GLN A 394 -16.89 22.47 2.84
CA GLN A 394 -16.84 23.63 3.72
C GLN A 394 -17.25 23.29 5.15
N VAL A 395 -18.21 22.37 5.33
CA VAL A 395 -18.65 21.93 6.67
C VAL A 395 -17.50 21.22 7.38
N PHE A 396 -16.78 20.33 6.69
CA PHE A 396 -15.60 19.66 7.24
C PHE A 396 -14.46 20.64 7.54
N GLN A 397 -14.17 21.58 6.64
CA GLN A 397 -13.13 22.59 6.86
C GLN A 397 -13.43 23.45 8.11
N ASN A 398 -14.69 23.89 8.26
CA ASN A 398 -15.12 24.63 9.44
C ASN A 398 -15.01 23.79 10.71
N ALA A 399 -15.44 22.52 10.66
CA ALA A 399 -15.36 21.61 11.80
C ALA A 399 -13.90 21.38 12.24
N ILE A 400 -12.98 21.18 11.31
CA ILE A 400 -11.54 21.00 11.58
C ILE A 400 -10.92 22.26 12.21
N ALA A 401 -11.34 23.44 11.78
CA ALA A 401 -10.88 24.69 12.37
C ALA A 401 -11.33 24.87 13.83
N MET A 402 -12.50 24.32 14.20
CA MET A 402 -13.11 24.53 15.52
C MET A 402 -12.92 23.36 16.50
N HIS A 403 -12.71 22.14 16.00
CA HIS A 403 -12.75 20.92 16.79
C HIS A 403 -11.61 19.97 16.45
N LYS A 404 -11.09 19.29 17.47
CA LYS A 404 -10.06 18.25 17.29
C LYS A 404 -10.65 16.89 16.98
N ASN A 405 -11.80 16.54 17.56
CA ASN A 405 -12.35 15.17 17.49
C ASN A 405 -13.70 15.20 16.79
N ILE A 406 -13.72 14.80 15.51
CA ILE A 406 -14.89 14.89 14.63
C ILE A 406 -15.37 13.47 14.36
N TYR A 407 -16.58 13.18 14.82
CA TYR A 407 -17.28 11.94 14.51
C TYR A 407 -17.98 12.07 13.15
N VAL A 408 -17.71 11.10 12.28
CA VAL A 408 -18.21 11.02 10.90
C VAL A 408 -19.11 9.78 10.81
N PRO A 409 -20.42 9.90 11.08
CA PRO A 409 -21.33 8.77 11.01
C PRO A 409 -21.46 8.26 9.57
N GLN A 410 -22.09 7.09 9.39
CA GLN A 410 -22.33 6.51 8.08
C GLN A 410 -23.01 7.52 7.13
N GLY A 411 -22.51 7.55 5.89
CA GLY A 411 -22.79 8.59 4.89
C GLY A 411 -21.67 8.65 3.85
N TRP A 412 -21.99 9.11 2.65
CA TRP A 412 -21.01 9.36 1.60
C TRP A 412 -20.88 10.88 1.44
N TYR A 413 -19.75 11.44 1.81
CA TYR A 413 -19.53 12.88 1.90
C TYR A 413 -18.73 13.33 0.68
N ARG A 414 -19.39 14.05 -0.24
CA ARG A 414 -18.72 14.53 -1.44
C ARG A 414 -17.79 15.69 -1.08
N LEU A 415 -16.54 15.58 -1.52
CA LEU A 415 -15.55 16.64 -1.37
C LEU A 415 -15.17 17.19 -2.75
N THR A 416 -15.14 18.52 -2.89
CA THR A 416 -14.79 19.21 -4.14
C THR A 416 -13.38 19.82 -4.08
N LYS A 417 -12.75 19.82 -2.91
CA LYS A 417 -11.36 20.26 -2.66
C LYS A 417 -10.71 19.40 -1.58
N THR A 418 -9.39 19.48 -1.47
CA THR A 418 -8.64 18.80 -0.41
C THR A 418 -9.14 19.19 0.97
N LEU A 419 -9.42 18.16 1.78
CA LEU A 419 -9.67 18.30 3.19
C LEU A 419 -8.34 18.25 3.95
N LYS A 420 -7.83 19.43 4.33
CA LYS A 420 -6.60 19.55 5.14
C LYS A 420 -6.92 19.45 6.62
N MET A 421 -6.27 18.52 7.31
CA MET A 421 -6.37 18.36 8.75
C MET A 421 -5.52 19.44 9.46
N ALA A 422 -6.03 19.97 10.57
CA ALA A 422 -5.23 20.75 11.50
C ALA A 422 -4.40 19.80 12.39
N SER A 423 -3.30 20.28 12.95
CA SER A 423 -2.46 19.44 13.84
C SER A 423 -3.27 18.81 14.97
N GLY A 424 -3.26 17.49 15.05
CA GLY A 424 -3.98 16.72 16.04
C GLY A 424 -5.47 16.62 15.79
N THR A 425 -5.91 16.68 14.53
CA THR A 425 -7.29 16.38 14.16
C THR A 425 -7.51 14.86 14.15
N LYS A 426 -8.66 14.43 14.64
CA LYS A 426 -9.13 13.03 14.66
C LYS A 426 -10.45 12.95 13.90
N LEU A 427 -10.45 12.26 12.76
CA LEU A 427 -11.63 11.95 11.95
C LEU A 427 -12.05 10.50 12.24
N ILE A 428 -13.25 10.33 12.82
CA ILE A 428 -13.65 9.06 13.44
C ILE A 428 -14.95 8.57 12.78
N GLY A 429 -14.82 7.63 11.86
CA GLY A 429 -15.88 6.73 11.39
C GLY A 429 -15.78 5.35 12.07
N LEU A 430 -16.78 4.49 11.84
CA LEU A 430 -16.86 3.15 12.43
C LEU A 430 -17.17 2.05 11.40
N HIS A 431 -17.23 2.39 10.11
CA HIS A 431 -17.45 1.44 9.02
C HIS A 431 -16.95 2.04 7.70
N PRO A 432 -15.78 1.62 7.17
CA PRO A 432 -15.13 2.32 6.05
C PRO A 432 -15.92 2.26 4.74
N PHE A 433 -16.77 1.25 4.54
CA PHE A 433 -17.67 1.26 3.40
C PHE A 433 -18.96 2.07 3.61
N GLY A 434 -19.43 2.16 4.86
CA GLY A 434 -20.64 2.90 5.23
C GLY A 434 -20.39 4.40 5.35
N THR A 435 -19.18 4.79 5.77
CA THR A 435 -18.68 6.16 5.87
C THR A 435 -17.59 6.38 4.82
N GLN A 436 -17.82 7.25 3.82
CA GLN A 436 -16.84 7.51 2.77
C GLN A 436 -16.66 8.99 2.48
N PHE A 437 -15.42 9.40 2.21
CA PHE A 437 -15.15 10.61 1.42
C PHE A 437 -15.15 10.24 -0.06
N VAL A 438 -15.93 10.95 -0.86
CA VAL A 438 -16.12 10.62 -2.28
C VAL A 438 -15.82 11.83 -3.17
N LEU A 439 -15.21 11.58 -4.32
CA LEU A 439 -15.16 12.52 -5.43
C LEU A 439 -16.18 12.13 -6.49
N ASN A 440 -16.73 13.14 -7.18
CA ASN A 440 -17.36 12.90 -8.47
C ASN A 440 -16.30 12.62 -9.54
N GLU A 441 -16.70 11.97 -10.62
CA GLU A 441 -15.84 11.86 -11.81
C GLU A 441 -15.55 13.26 -12.35
N SER A 442 -14.29 13.53 -12.68
CA SER A 442 -13.82 14.81 -13.17
C SER A 442 -14.09 16.01 -12.25
N GLU A 443 -13.95 15.80 -10.94
CA GLU A 443 -14.02 16.88 -9.96
C GLU A 443 -12.89 17.90 -10.22
N THR A 444 -13.24 19.18 -10.32
CA THR A 444 -12.37 20.20 -10.95
C THR A 444 -11.02 20.34 -10.25
N ALA A 445 -10.98 20.28 -8.92
CA ALA A 445 -9.75 20.41 -8.16
C ALA A 445 -8.78 19.22 -8.33
N PHE A 446 -9.28 18.07 -8.78
CA PHE A 446 -8.55 16.80 -8.88
C PHE A 446 -8.33 16.34 -10.33
N SER A 447 -8.69 17.18 -11.30
CA SER A 447 -8.71 16.86 -12.73
C SER A 447 -7.67 17.66 -13.51
N GLY A 448 -7.45 17.24 -14.75
CA GLY A 448 -6.56 17.92 -15.68
C GLY A 448 -5.09 17.55 -15.51
N PHE A 449 -4.22 18.12 -16.33
CA PHE A 449 -2.77 17.97 -16.19
C PHE A 449 -2.27 18.75 -14.96
N GLY A 450 -1.64 18.07 -14.00
CA GLY A 450 -1.08 18.76 -12.84
C GLY A 450 -0.40 17.86 -11.82
N THR A 451 0.06 18.51 -10.76
CA THR A 451 0.67 17.87 -9.59
C THR A 451 -0.35 17.05 -8.79
N PRO A 452 0.10 16.08 -7.96
CA PRO A 452 -0.80 15.32 -7.10
C PRO A 452 -1.65 16.23 -6.20
N GLN A 453 -2.93 15.88 -6.02
CA GLN A 453 -3.90 16.55 -5.19
C GLN A 453 -4.62 15.54 -4.29
N ALA A 454 -4.41 15.64 -2.98
CA ALA A 454 -4.97 14.67 -2.03
C ALA A 454 -6.45 14.96 -1.71
N VAL A 455 -7.30 13.92 -1.62
CA VAL A 455 -8.67 14.07 -1.10
C VAL A 455 -8.61 14.50 0.37
N VAL A 456 -7.79 13.80 1.16
CA VAL A 456 -7.49 14.14 2.56
C VAL A 456 -5.98 14.34 2.71
N GLU A 457 -5.57 15.38 3.44
CA GLU A 457 -4.17 15.69 3.75
C GLU A 457 -4.03 15.83 5.27
N SER A 458 -3.18 15.00 5.88
CA SER A 458 -2.86 15.16 7.30
C SER A 458 -2.02 16.40 7.53
N SER A 459 -1.97 16.89 8.76
CA SER A 459 -0.98 17.87 9.17
C SER A 459 0.43 17.27 9.14
N GLU A 460 1.41 18.12 8.86
CA GLU A 460 2.83 17.74 8.94
C GLU A 460 3.26 17.67 10.41
N GLY A 461 3.83 16.54 10.82
CA GLY A 461 4.32 16.34 12.19
C GLY A 461 3.25 16.26 13.29
N GLY A 462 1.95 16.30 12.97
CA GLY A 462 0.87 16.21 13.95
C GLY A 462 0.62 14.80 14.52
N ASP A 463 -0.29 14.70 15.49
CA ASP A 463 -0.80 13.45 16.10
C ASP A 463 -2.18 13.09 15.53
N ASP A 464 -2.32 13.20 14.22
CA ASP A 464 -3.60 13.02 13.53
C ASP A 464 -4.11 11.58 13.58
N ILE A 465 -5.43 11.40 13.56
CA ILE A 465 -6.07 10.09 13.44
C ILE A 465 -7.12 10.10 12.33
N ILE A 466 -7.11 9.08 11.48
CA ILE A 466 -8.25 8.71 10.64
C ILE A 466 -8.65 7.26 10.96
N ASN A 467 -9.92 7.05 11.30
CA ASN A 467 -10.43 5.75 11.74
C ASN A 467 -11.72 5.40 11.01
N GLY A 468 -11.84 4.20 10.44
CA GLY A 468 -13.12 3.65 9.99
C GLY A 468 -13.82 4.41 8.86
N ILE A 469 -13.05 5.04 7.97
CA ILE A 469 -13.52 5.88 6.86
C ILE A 469 -12.94 5.35 5.54
N GLY A 470 -13.78 5.19 4.52
CA GLY A 470 -13.34 4.91 3.16
C GLY A 470 -13.07 6.18 2.35
N ILE A 471 -12.23 6.06 1.32
CA ILE A 471 -11.90 7.14 0.40
C ILE A 471 -12.10 6.62 -1.02
N SER A 472 -12.99 7.26 -1.78
CA SER A 472 -13.26 6.97 -3.18
C SER A 472 -12.82 8.15 -4.05
N THR A 473 -11.80 7.94 -4.87
CA THR A 473 -11.25 8.97 -5.77
C THR A 473 -11.96 9.04 -7.12
N GLY A 474 -12.97 8.20 -7.37
CA GLY A 474 -13.55 8.00 -8.70
C GLY A 474 -12.58 7.27 -9.65
N ALA A 475 -12.86 7.25 -10.94
CA ALA A 475 -12.02 6.67 -11.98
C ALA A 475 -11.25 7.74 -12.78
N TYR A 476 -11.89 8.85 -13.12
CA TYR A 476 -11.37 9.98 -13.89
C TYR A 476 -11.14 11.21 -13.00
N ASN A 477 -10.17 11.14 -12.10
CA ASN A 477 -9.64 12.31 -11.40
C ASN A 477 -8.10 12.23 -11.46
N TYR A 478 -7.52 12.68 -12.58
CA TYR A 478 -6.14 12.32 -12.91
C TYR A 478 -5.08 12.79 -11.91
N ARG A 479 -5.40 13.81 -11.11
CA ARG A 479 -4.50 14.35 -10.08
C ARG A 479 -4.76 13.76 -8.70
N ALA A 480 -5.77 12.92 -8.53
CA ALA A 480 -6.18 12.44 -7.22
C ALA A 480 -5.10 11.59 -6.54
N VAL A 481 -4.86 11.92 -5.27
CA VAL A 481 -4.28 11.03 -4.26
C VAL A 481 -5.38 10.77 -3.23
N GLY A 482 -5.57 9.54 -2.77
CA GLY A 482 -6.61 9.25 -1.77
C GLY A 482 -6.31 9.95 -0.44
N LEU A 483 -5.18 9.60 0.18
CA LEU A 483 -4.72 10.18 1.44
C LEU A 483 -3.24 10.55 1.34
N LYS A 484 -2.91 11.81 1.65
CA LYS A 484 -1.53 12.25 1.89
C LYS A 484 -1.27 12.32 3.39
N TRP A 485 -0.28 11.59 3.86
CA TRP A 485 0.06 11.44 5.27
C TRP A 485 1.46 11.94 5.58
N MET A 486 1.54 12.97 6.42
CA MET A 486 2.76 13.65 6.86
C MET A 486 2.83 13.72 8.39
N ALA A 487 1.90 13.07 9.08
CA ALA A 487 1.78 13.12 10.53
C ALA A 487 2.89 12.30 11.23
N SER A 488 3.16 12.63 12.48
CA SER A 488 4.29 12.09 13.26
C SER A 488 4.14 10.61 13.61
N LYS A 489 5.17 10.04 14.25
CA LYS A 489 5.13 8.68 14.81
C LYS A 489 4.01 8.42 15.83
N ASN A 490 3.35 9.45 16.35
CA ASN A 490 2.25 9.36 17.33
C ASN A 490 0.86 9.43 16.67
N SER A 491 0.80 9.38 15.34
CA SER A 491 -0.42 9.45 14.55
C SER A 491 -0.93 8.05 14.15
N MET A 492 -2.18 7.95 13.69
CA MET A 492 -2.78 6.67 13.30
C MET A 492 -3.70 6.74 12.06
N ILE A 493 -3.53 5.79 11.15
CA ILE A 493 -4.51 5.41 10.12
C ILE A 493 -5.04 4.03 10.53
N ASN A 494 -6.34 3.89 10.77
CA ASN A 494 -6.95 2.62 11.15
C ASN A 494 -8.24 2.34 10.38
N ASP A 495 -8.43 1.11 9.89
CA ASP A 495 -9.69 0.68 9.26
C ASP A 495 -10.11 1.61 8.11
N VAL A 496 -9.17 1.93 7.21
CA VAL A 496 -9.39 2.79 6.03
C VAL A 496 -9.39 1.98 4.74
N LYS A 497 -10.43 2.16 3.92
CA LYS A 497 -10.56 1.52 2.60
C LYS A 497 -10.33 2.54 1.48
N PHE A 498 -9.42 2.25 0.56
CA PHE A 498 -9.34 2.96 -0.71
C PHE A 498 -10.19 2.25 -1.76
N VAL A 499 -11.24 2.92 -2.24
CA VAL A 499 -12.28 2.37 -3.12
C VAL A 499 -11.96 2.74 -4.57
N GLY A 500 -11.82 1.77 -5.47
CA GLY A 500 -11.55 2.07 -6.88
C GLY A 500 -11.49 0.89 -7.85
N GLY A 501 -12.28 -0.17 -7.64
CA GLY A 501 -12.40 -1.23 -8.66
C GLY A 501 -12.82 -2.58 -8.08
N HIS A 502 -12.32 -2.92 -6.89
CA HIS A 502 -12.57 -4.22 -6.27
C HIS A 502 -12.97 -4.10 -4.79
N GLY A 503 -13.60 -5.16 -4.29
CA GLY A 503 -14.15 -5.17 -2.93
C GLY A 503 -15.31 -4.19 -2.72
N THR A 504 -15.95 -3.72 -3.80
CA THR A 504 -17.02 -2.71 -3.73
C THR A 504 -18.37 -3.32 -3.35
N MET A 505 -19.20 -2.56 -2.64
CA MET A 505 -20.60 -2.90 -2.38
C MET A 505 -21.54 -1.80 -2.90
N LYS A 506 -22.82 -2.14 -3.11
CA LYS A 506 -23.85 -1.18 -3.51
C LYS A 506 -24.87 -0.99 -2.39
N LYS A 507 -25.32 0.24 -2.16
CA LYS A 507 -26.54 0.49 -1.39
C LYS A 507 -27.71 -0.18 -2.11
N PRO A 508 -28.69 -0.79 -1.41
CA PRO A 508 -29.91 -1.27 -2.04
C PRO A 508 -30.53 -0.15 -2.88
N ALA A 509 -30.92 -0.46 -4.12
CA ALA A 509 -31.70 0.49 -4.90
C ALA A 509 -32.99 0.81 -4.12
N GLN A 510 -33.28 2.09 -3.91
CA GLN A 510 -34.64 2.49 -3.55
C GLN A 510 -35.53 1.95 -4.67
N VAL A 511 -36.50 1.09 -4.35
CA VAL A 511 -37.48 0.62 -5.33
C VAL A 511 -38.34 1.83 -5.69
N THR A 512 -37.88 2.64 -6.63
CA THR A 512 -38.73 3.59 -7.33
C THR A 512 -39.58 2.76 -8.27
N ASN A 513 -40.90 2.78 -8.07
CA ASN A 513 -41.90 2.12 -8.91
C ASN A 513 -41.92 2.73 -10.33
N THR A 514 -40.86 2.53 -11.09
CA THR A 514 -40.79 2.83 -12.51
C THR A 514 -40.07 1.70 -13.21
N THR A 515 -40.88 0.92 -13.92
CA THR A 515 -40.55 -0.15 -14.88
C THR A 515 -40.16 -1.51 -14.31
N ASN A 516 -41.20 -2.36 -14.20
CA ASN A 516 -41.08 -3.81 -14.26
C ASN A 516 -40.37 -4.21 -15.57
N ALA A 517 -39.17 -4.75 -15.47
CA ALA A 517 -38.62 -5.70 -16.44
C ALA A 517 -38.14 -6.93 -15.66
N PRO A 518 -38.79 -8.09 -15.79
CA PRO A 518 -38.41 -9.29 -15.06
C PRO A 518 -37.16 -9.92 -15.70
N GLY A 519 -36.11 -10.15 -14.89
CA GLY A 519 -34.98 -11.03 -15.22
C GLY A 519 -33.66 -10.33 -15.54
N ALA A 520 -33.01 -9.72 -14.54
CA ALA A 520 -31.58 -9.42 -14.60
C ALA A 520 -30.83 -10.32 -13.60
N PRO A 521 -29.91 -11.20 -14.05
CA PRO A 521 -29.11 -12.02 -13.15
C PRO A 521 -28.13 -11.15 -12.36
N GLN A 522 -28.03 -11.42 -11.06
CA GLN A 522 -26.86 -11.06 -10.26
C GLN A 522 -25.66 -11.93 -10.70
N GLY A 523 -24.56 -11.28 -11.07
CA GLY A 523 -23.27 -11.91 -11.30
C GLY A 523 -22.94 -12.18 -12.77
N GLY A 524 -21.69 -11.95 -13.14
CA GLY A 524 -21.10 -12.38 -14.40
C GLY A 524 -20.70 -11.23 -15.31
N GLY A 525 -19.40 -11.02 -15.44
CA GLY A 525 -18.84 -10.19 -16.49
C GLY A 525 -19.13 -10.73 -17.88
N GLY A 526 -19.26 -9.79 -18.82
CA GLY A 526 -19.18 -10.04 -20.26
C GLY A 526 -20.49 -10.43 -20.93
N GLN A 527 -21.03 -9.53 -21.75
CA GLN A 527 -21.19 -9.83 -23.17
C GLN A 527 -21.40 -8.57 -24.03
N GLY A 528 -20.82 -8.67 -25.23
CA GLY A 528 -20.63 -7.61 -26.21
C GLY A 528 -21.91 -6.95 -26.72
N GLY A 529 -21.87 -5.62 -26.74
CA GLY A 529 -22.60 -4.81 -27.71
C GLY A 529 -21.58 -4.21 -28.68
N ARG A 530 -21.87 -4.25 -29.98
CA ARG A 530 -21.05 -3.56 -31.00
C ARG A 530 -21.09 -2.05 -30.70
N PHE A 531 -19.95 -1.48 -30.31
CA PHE A 531 -19.85 -0.10 -29.84
C PHE A 531 -19.67 0.88 -31.00
N ASN A 532 -20.52 1.91 -31.00
CA ASN A 532 -20.42 3.07 -31.86
C ASN A 532 -19.33 3.99 -31.28
N ALA A 533 -18.28 4.29 -32.04
CA ALA A 533 -17.02 4.89 -31.57
C ALA A 533 -17.12 6.39 -31.16
N ASN A 534 -18.31 7.00 -31.16
CA ASN A 534 -18.47 8.46 -31.07
C ASN A 534 -19.30 8.96 -29.86
N ALA A 535 -19.47 8.18 -28.80
CA ALA A 535 -19.98 8.69 -27.53
C ALA A 535 -18.92 8.50 -26.44
N SER A 536 -18.16 9.57 -26.15
CA SER A 536 -17.25 9.67 -25.01
C SER A 536 -18.04 9.55 -23.70
N ARG A 537 -18.22 8.32 -23.21
CA ARG A 537 -18.80 8.06 -21.88
C ARG A 537 -17.69 8.11 -20.84
N VAL A 538 -17.94 8.79 -19.72
CA VAL A 538 -17.04 8.81 -18.56
C VAL A 538 -17.18 7.49 -17.81
N SER A 539 -16.07 6.76 -17.64
CA SER A 539 -16.02 5.54 -16.82
C SER A 539 -16.12 5.90 -15.34
N SER A 540 -16.62 4.98 -14.52
CA SER A 540 -16.61 5.12 -13.06
C SER A 540 -16.47 3.75 -12.40
N PRO A 541 -16.06 3.67 -11.12
CA PRO A 541 -16.03 2.40 -10.39
C PRO A 541 -17.38 1.67 -10.37
N SER A 542 -18.49 2.40 -10.49
CA SER A 542 -19.84 1.84 -10.49
C SER A 542 -20.40 1.52 -11.88
N ASN A 543 -19.83 2.11 -12.94
CA ASN A 543 -20.27 1.98 -14.33
C ASN A 543 -19.07 2.05 -15.31
N PRO A 544 -18.26 0.97 -15.41
CA PRO A 544 -17.02 0.99 -16.17
C PRO A 544 -17.25 1.06 -17.68
N VAL A 545 -16.45 1.88 -18.39
CA VAL A 545 -16.38 1.94 -19.86
C VAL A 545 -15.18 1.13 -20.31
N SER A 546 -15.41 0.06 -21.07
CA SER A 546 -14.37 -0.88 -21.44
C SER A 546 -14.10 -0.98 -22.94
N ALA A 547 -12.84 -1.17 -23.31
CA ALA A 547 -12.41 -1.55 -24.65
C ALA A 547 -11.62 -2.86 -24.57
N GLN A 548 -11.96 -3.84 -25.41
CA GLN A 548 -11.43 -5.21 -25.31
C GLN A 548 -11.55 -5.77 -23.87
N GLY A 549 -12.60 -5.32 -23.16
CA GLY A 549 -12.94 -5.61 -21.77
C GLY A 549 -11.99 -5.08 -20.69
N LEU A 550 -10.99 -4.25 -21.04
CA LEU A 550 -10.23 -3.46 -20.08
C LEU A 550 -10.98 -2.15 -19.81
N ASP A 551 -11.13 -1.75 -18.55
CA ASP A 551 -11.63 -0.41 -18.25
C ASP A 551 -10.63 0.63 -18.76
N LEU A 552 -11.12 1.62 -19.51
CA LEU A 552 -10.30 2.66 -20.10
C LEU A 552 -9.76 3.66 -19.06
N ALA A 553 -10.29 3.66 -17.84
CA ALA A 553 -9.88 4.56 -16.78
C ALA A 553 -8.76 4.02 -15.88
N TRP A 554 -8.41 2.73 -15.97
CA TRP A 554 -7.34 2.13 -15.16
C TRP A 554 -6.02 2.88 -15.29
N ASP A 555 -5.25 2.91 -14.19
CA ASP A 555 -3.93 3.54 -14.10
C ASP A 555 -3.89 5.01 -14.58
N ASN A 556 -4.82 5.86 -14.14
CA ASN A 556 -4.84 7.27 -14.53
C ASN A 556 -4.75 8.25 -13.36
N GLN A 557 -4.56 7.77 -12.14
CA GLN A 557 -4.44 8.59 -10.93
C GLN A 557 -3.07 8.43 -10.29
N TYR A 558 -2.73 9.28 -9.32
CA TYR A 558 -1.52 9.11 -8.51
C TYR A 558 -1.69 7.93 -7.54
N TRP A 559 -1.65 8.12 -6.22
CA TRP A 559 -1.56 7.01 -5.27
C TRP A 559 -2.79 6.92 -4.37
N SER A 560 -3.14 5.71 -3.93
CA SER A 560 -4.20 5.54 -2.92
C SER A 560 -3.74 6.16 -1.60
N LEU A 561 -2.66 5.65 -1.01
CA LEU A 561 -2.02 6.21 0.19
C LEU A 561 -0.60 6.68 -0.11
N TRP A 562 -0.33 7.95 0.18
CA TRP A 562 1.00 8.56 0.05
C TRP A 562 1.51 9.06 1.41
N VAL A 563 2.52 8.39 1.97
CA VAL A 563 3.24 8.85 3.16
C VAL A 563 4.49 9.60 2.71
N THR A 564 4.65 10.84 3.16
CA THR A 564 5.75 11.71 2.72
C THR A 564 6.10 12.78 3.74
N ASN A 565 7.09 13.62 3.45
CA ASN A 565 7.54 14.74 4.29
C ASN A 565 7.75 14.31 5.75
N ASN A 566 8.56 13.26 5.98
CA ASN A 566 8.77 12.69 7.31
C ASN A 566 7.50 12.20 8.04
N GLY A 567 6.46 11.81 7.31
CA GLY A 567 5.31 11.11 7.86
C GLY A 567 5.64 9.71 8.39
N GLY A 568 4.88 9.23 9.37
CA GLY A 568 5.01 7.88 9.93
C GLY A 568 3.84 7.54 10.85
N GLY A 569 4.11 6.77 11.91
CA GLY A 569 3.09 6.38 12.89
C GLY A 569 2.49 5.00 12.63
N THR A 570 1.32 4.75 13.20
CA THR A 570 0.64 3.46 13.12
C THR A 570 -0.32 3.43 11.94
N ILE A 571 -0.17 2.45 11.06
CA ILE A 571 -1.12 2.16 9.98
C ILE A 571 -1.66 0.76 10.23
N LYS A 572 -2.98 0.61 10.35
CA LYS A 572 -3.60 -0.65 10.73
C LYS A 572 -4.87 -0.91 9.93
N ASP A 573 -5.07 -2.18 9.53
CA ASP A 573 -6.30 -2.66 8.88
C ASP A 573 -6.67 -1.77 7.68
N VAL A 574 -5.73 -1.61 6.76
CA VAL A 574 -5.90 -0.79 5.55
C VAL A 574 -6.02 -1.71 4.34
N TRP A 575 -7.03 -1.48 3.50
CA TRP A 575 -7.18 -2.16 2.23
C TRP A 575 -7.21 -1.15 1.09
N THR A 576 -6.39 -1.39 0.06
CA THR A 576 -6.49 -0.65 -1.20
C THR A 576 -6.69 -1.64 -2.32
N ALA A 577 -7.83 -1.49 -3.00
CA ALA A 577 -8.16 -2.23 -4.21
C ALA A 577 -8.66 -1.25 -5.27
N ASN A 578 -7.74 -0.34 -5.65
CA ASN A 578 -8.00 0.81 -6.50
C ASN A 578 -7.16 0.70 -7.78
N THR A 579 -7.72 0.08 -8.81
CA THR A 579 -7.05 -0.16 -10.09
C THR A 579 -6.80 1.14 -10.88
N TYR A 580 -7.39 2.27 -10.45
CA TYR A 580 -7.15 3.59 -11.06
C TYR A 580 -5.87 4.26 -10.55
N ALA A 581 -5.39 3.89 -9.35
CA ALA A 581 -4.17 4.43 -8.78
C ALA A 581 -2.91 3.76 -9.33
N ALA A 582 -1.88 4.56 -9.58
CA ALA A 582 -0.53 4.14 -9.93
C ALA A 582 0.09 3.16 -8.91
N SER A 583 -0.18 3.39 -7.62
CA SER A 583 0.22 2.48 -6.55
C SER A 583 -0.76 2.53 -5.37
N GLY A 584 -0.91 1.38 -4.71
CA GLY A 584 -1.72 1.27 -3.52
C GLY A 584 -1.11 1.98 -2.32
N PHE A 585 0.16 1.71 -2.04
CA PHE A 585 0.87 2.32 -0.92
C PHE A 585 2.24 2.85 -1.34
N TYR A 586 2.39 4.17 -1.30
CA TYR A 586 3.65 4.85 -1.59
C TYR A 586 4.20 5.54 -0.35
N VAL A 587 5.38 5.13 0.12
CA VAL A 587 6.12 5.78 1.20
C VAL A 587 7.37 6.42 0.63
N SER A 588 7.56 7.70 0.91
CA SER A 588 8.66 8.48 0.36
C SER A 588 9.26 9.42 1.41
N HIS A 589 10.57 9.68 1.33
CA HIS A 589 11.26 10.75 2.06
C HIS A 589 10.88 10.83 3.55
N THR A 590 11.11 9.73 4.27
CA THR A 590 10.82 9.67 5.71
C THR A 590 11.83 8.82 6.46
N SER A 591 12.33 9.37 7.57
CA SER A 591 13.03 8.62 8.61
C SER A 591 12.19 8.45 9.88
N THR A 592 10.97 9.00 9.88
CA THR A 592 10.05 8.86 11.01
C THR A 592 9.62 7.41 11.12
N PRO A 593 9.72 6.80 12.31
CA PRO A 593 9.30 5.41 12.49
C PRO A 593 7.84 5.21 12.08
N GLY A 594 7.63 4.21 11.21
CA GLY A 594 6.32 3.79 10.74
C GLY A 594 6.11 2.30 10.99
N ARG A 595 4.86 1.92 11.19
CA ARG A 595 4.48 0.52 11.40
C ARG A 595 3.15 0.20 10.77
N VAL A 596 3.11 -0.92 10.07
CA VAL A 596 1.91 -1.42 9.38
C VAL A 596 1.44 -2.71 10.05
N TYR A 597 0.18 -2.80 10.43
CA TYR A 597 -0.46 -3.99 10.97
C TYR A 597 -1.64 -4.39 10.08
N ALA A 598 -1.55 -5.51 9.36
CA ALA A 598 -2.56 -5.94 8.38
C ALA A 598 -2.86 -4.86 7.33
N MET A 599 -2.07 -4.85 6.25
CA MET A 599 -2.44 -4.09 5.06
C MET A 599 -2.51 -5.03 3.86
N SER A 600 -3.62 -4.91 3.13
CA SER A 600 -3.90 -5.63 1.90
C SER A 600 -3.83 -4.66 0.72
N LEU A 601 -2.99 -5.00 -0.25
CA LEU A 601 -2.72 -4.21 -1.45
C LEU A 601 -3.02 -5.08 -2.66
N GLU A 602 -4.08 -4.73 -3.39
CA GLU A 602 -4.63 -5.63 -4.40
C GLU A 602 -4.98 -4.90 -5.69
N HIS A 603 -4.65 -5.54 -6.82
CA HIS A 603 -5.19 -5.25 -8.15
C HIS A 603 -4.78 -3.90 -8.76
N HIS A 604 -3.62 -3.36 -8.38
CA HIS A 604 -3.08 -2.17 -9.02
C HIS A 604 -2.39 -2.57 -10.34
N VAL A 605 -2.44 -1.71 -11.35
CA VAL A 605 -1.87 -2.02 -12.67
C VAL A 605 -0.35 -2.05 -12.64
N ARG A 606 0.28 -1.11 -11.92
CA ARG A 606 1.74 -0.88 -12.00
C ARG A 606 2.52 -1.24 -10.74
N ASN A 607 2.09 -0.84 -9.54
CA ASN A 607 2.70 -1.38 -8.31
C ASN A 607 1.68 -1.54 -7.18
N GLU A 608 1.85 -2.56 -6.34
CA GLU A 608 1.11 -2.64 -5.08
C GLU A 608 1.69 -1.67 -4.05
N ALA A 609 3.00 -1.73 -3.81
CA ALA A 609 3.71 -0.80 -2.93
C ALA A 609 5.03 -0.27 -3.50
N ARG A 610 5.40 0.95 -3.08
CA ARG A 610 6.67 1.59 -3.39
C ARG A 610 7.25 2.31 -2.17
N PHE A 611 8.56 2.17 -1.97
CA PHE A 611 9.34 2.81 -0.90
C PHE A 611 10.53 3.55 -1.53
N GLU A 612 10.68 4.84 -1.26
CA GLU A 612 11.76 5.70 -1.79
C GLU A 612 12.35 6.56 -0.66
N ASN A 613 13.65 6.42 -0.35
CA ASN A 613 14.31 7.16 0.74
C ASN A 613 13.59 6.99 2.10
N VAL A 614 13.31 5.73 2.47
CA VAL A 614 12.58 5.39 3.70
C VAL A 614 13.49 4.71 4.71
N SER A 615 13.32 5.02 5.99
CA SER A 615 13.99 4.27 7.06
C SER A 615 13.17 4.12 8.34
N ASN A 616 13.46 3.04 9.10
CA ASN A 616 12.87 2.70 10.40
C ASN A 616 11.40 2.22 10.32
N TRP A 617 11.08 1.35 9.37
CA TRP A 617 9.72 0.84 9.18
C TRP A 617 9.60 -0.65 9.45
N LYS A 618 8.48 -1.05 10.06
CA LYS A 618 8.12 -2.45 10.27
C LYS A 618 6.75 -2.75 9.69
N LEU A 619 6.64 -3.80 8.88
CA LEU A 619 5.41 -4.17 8.20
C LEU A 619 5.02 -5.59 8.61
N TYR A 620 3.84 -5.73 9.21
CA TYR A 620 3.32 -6.97 9.79
C TYR A 620 2.06 -7.41 9.04
N ALA A 621 2.01 -8.69 8.66
CA ALA A 621 0.91 -9.26 7.88
C ALA A 621 0.62 -8.42 6.62
N PHE A 622 1.67 -8.16 5.85
CA PHE A 622 1.62 -7.35 4.64
C PHE A 622 1.31 -8.26 3.46
N GLN A 623 0.23 -8.00 2.74
CA GLN A 623 -0.30 -8.90 1.72
C GLN A 623 -0.51 -8.20 0.38
N PHE A 624 -0.10 -8.89 -0.68
CA PHE A 624 -0.22 -8.47 -2.06
C PHE A 624 -1.09 -9.43 -2.88
N GLU A 625 -1.87 -8.91 -3.83
CA GLU A 625 -2.63 -9.70 -4.81
C GLU A 625 -2.54 -9.10 -6.23
N GLU A 626 -1.92 -9.83 -7.15
CA GLU A 626 -1.96 -9.52 -8.59
C GLU A 626 -3.21 -10.14 -9.22
N GLU A 627 -4.08 -9.30 -9.79
CA GLU A 627 -5.23 -9.75 -10.59
C GLU A 627 -4.82 -10.06 -12.04
N GLY A 628 -5.51 -11.01 -12.67
CA GLY A 628 -5.06 -11.60 -13.93
C GLY A 628 -5.19 -10.69 -15.16
N ARG A 629 -6.11 -9.73 -15.15
CA ARG A 629 -6.37 -8.87 -16.31
C ARG A 629 -5.56 -7.57 -16.27
N GLU A 630 -5.71 -6.81 -15.19
CA GLU A 630 -5.05 -5.53 -14.93
C GLU A 630 -3.61 -5.68 -14.43
N GLY A 631 -3.30 -6.75 -13.69
CA GLY A 631 -2.06 -6.85 -12.91
C GLY A 631 -0.86 -7.39 -13.67
N LYS A 632 -0.95 -7.61 -15.00
CA LYS A 632 0.12 -8.22 -15.79
C LYS A 632 1.46 -7.50 -15.61
N ASP A 633 1.43 -6.17 -15.59
CA ASP A 633 2.59 -5.30 -15.45
C ASP A 633 2.92 -4.93 -13.98
N ASN A 634 2.11 -5.39 -13.02
CA ASN A 634 2.24 -5.02 -11.62
C ASN A 634 3.59 -5.46 -11.02
N ILE A 635 4.28 -4.61 -10.28
CA ILE A 635 5.34 -5.05 -9.36
C ILE A 635 4.82 -4.98 -7.94
N MET A 636 4.92 -6.08 -7.19
CA MET A 636 4.35 -6.15 -5.84
C MET A 636 5.04 -5.13 -4.92
N LEU A 637 6.37 -5.04 -4.98
CA LEU A 637 7.10 -4.10 -4.14
C LEU A 637 8.35 -3.55 -4.84
N GLU A 638 8.45 -2.22 -4.86
CA GLU A 638 9.66 -1.48 -5.24
C GLU A 638 10.28 -0.83 -3.99
N VAL A 639 11.55 -1.08 -3.69
CA VAL A 639 12.26 -0.44 -2.58
C VAL A 639 13.53 0.21 -3.10
N SER A 640 13.60 1.54 -3.03
CA SER A 640 14.69 2.34 -3.55
C SER A 640 15.31 3.22 -2.46
N ASN A 641 16.64 3.25 -2.41
CA ASN A 641 17.42 4.12 -1.51
C ASN A 641 16.97 4.05 -0.03
N SER A 642 16.50 2.88 0.42
CA SER A 642 15.86 2.73 1.73
C SER A 642 16.66 1.79 2.61
N LYS A 643 16.45 1.92 3.93
CA LYS A 643 17.16 1.11 4.90
C LYS A 643 16.40 0.84 6.18
N ASP A 644 16.82 -0.17 6.93
CA ASP A 644 16.24 -0.51 8.23
C ASP A 644 14.72 -0.74 8.12
N LEU A 645 14.34 -1.59 7.15
CA LEU A 645 12.96 -2.03 6.91
C LEU A 645 12.82 -3.49 7.32
N MET A 646 11.73 -3.83 8.03
CA MET A 646 11.40 -5.22 8.35
C MET A 646 10.04 -5.59 7.77
N PHE A 647 9.97 -6.73 7.10
CA PHE A 647 8.73 -7.33 6.61
C PHE A 647 8.50 -8.66 7.33
N ALA A 648 7.43 -8.76 8.09
CA ALA A 648 7.05 -9.95 8.87
C ALA A 648 5.75 -10.55 8.34
N ASN A 649 5.78 -11.83 7.96
CA ASN A 649 4.68 -12.53 7.28
C ASN A 649 4.23 -11.78 6.01
N LEU A 650 5.17 -11.60 5.06
CA LEU A 650 4.92 -10.96 3.77
C LEU A 650 4.40 -11.98 2.75
N TRP A 651 3.15 -11.83 2.28
CA TRP A 651 2.52 -12.77 1.37
C TRP A 651 2.31 -12.15 -0.01
N MET A 652 2.87 -12.79 -1.04
CA MET A 652 2.68 -12.45 -2.45
C MET A 652 1.79 -13.50 -3.10
N TYR A 653 0.61 -13.08 -3.52
CA TYR A 653 -0.35 -13.93 -4.18
C TYR A 653 -0.62 -13.47 -5.62
N ARG A 654 -0.76 -14.42 -6.54
CA ARG A 654 -1.31 -14.18 -7.89
C ARG A 654 -2.60 -14.95 -8.03
N VAL A 655 -3.65 -14.29 -8.51
CA VAL A 655 -4.96 -14.94 -8.68
C VAL A 655 -4.91 -16.13 -9.64
N ILE A 656 -5.87 -17.04 -9.50
CA ILE A 656 -6.03 -18.21 -10.38
C ILE A 656 -6.27 -17.89 -11.86
N ARG A 657 -6.59 -16.63 -12.18
CA ARG A 657 -6.82 -16.12 -13.54
C ARG A 657 -5.56 -15.51 -14.17
N ALA A 658 -4.46 -15.39 -13.42
CA ALA A 658 -3.22 -14.88 -13.96
C ALA A 658 -2.74 -15.79 -15.10
N SER A 659 -2.24 -15.19 -16.18
CA SER A 659 -1.89 -15.93 -17.41
C SER A 659 -0.55 -15.54 -18.00
N ALA A 660 0.04 -14.43 -17.54
CA ALA A 660 1.36 -13.99 -17.95
C ALA A 660 2.44 -14.55 -16.99
N PRO A 661 3.63 -14.92 -17.49
CA PRO A 661 4.77 -15.18 -16.62
C PRO A 661 5.13 -13.93 -15.81
N LYS A 662 5.67 -14.12 -14.61
CA LYS A 662 6.05 -13.03 -13.71
C LYS A 662 7.47 -13.25 -13.20
N GLN A 663 8.39 -12.43 -13.69
CA GLN A 663 9.80 -12.61 -13.38
C GLN A 663 10.12 -12.19 -11.94
N PHE A 664 9.65 -11.00 -11.52
CA PHE A 664 10.01 -10.41 -10.23
C PHE A 664 8.77 -10.12 -9.38
N GLY A 665 8.88 -10.37 -8.07
CA GLY A 665 7.92 -9.91 -7.08
C GLY A 665 8.35 -8.59 -6.46
N ILE A 666 9.55 -8.60 -5.87
CA ILE A 666 10.16 -7.47 -5.18
C ILE A 666 11.45 -7.06 -5.89
N ARG A 667 11.59 -5.76 -6.19
CA ARG A 667 12.82 -5.17 -6.71
C ARG A 667 13.42 -4.21 -5.70
N LEU A 668 14.70 -4.44 -5.39
CA LEU A 668 15.49 -3.63 -4.48
C LEU A 668 16.51 -2.82 -5.28
N TRP A 669 16.59 -1.52 -4.99
CA TRP A 669 17.48 -0.57 -5.63
C TRP A 669 18.28 0.15 -4.54
N ASN A 670 19.59 -0.11 -4.46
CA ASN A 670 20.49 0.64 -3.59
C ASN A 670 19.99 0.72 -2.13
N SER A 671 19.56 -0.43 -1.59
CA SER A 671 18.93 -0.51 -0.26
C SER A 671 19.71 -1.47 0.63
N GLU A 672 19.70 -1.22 1.93
CA GLU A 672 20.48 -1.94 2.93
C GLU A 672 19.64 -2.26 4.18
N HIS A 673 20.00 -3.32 4.90
CA HIS A 673 19.29 -3.77 6.11
C HIS A 673 17.78 -3.97 5.90
N ILE A 674 17.41 -4.76 4.89
CA ILE A 674 16.03 -5.18 4.65
C ILE A 674 15.84 -6.59 5.22
N ASP A 675 15.13 -6.71 6.34
CA ASP A 675 14.92 -7.97 7.08
C ASP A 675 13.55 -8.57 6.72
N PHE A 676 13.56 -9.61 5.90
CA PHE A 676 12.36 -10.41 5.61
C PHE A 676 12.27 -11.56 6.60
N ARG A 677 11.16 -11.64 7.33
CA ARG A 677 10.88 -12.71 8.29
C ARG A 677 9.55 -13.35 7.94
N ASN A 678 9.58 -14.64 7.66
CA ASN A 678 8.48 -15.40 7.09
C ASN A 678 7.94 -14.79 5.79
N MET A 679 8.41 -15.33 4.68
CA MET A 679 7.96 -14.93 3.36
C MET A 679 7.19 -16.09 2.71
N HIS A 680 6.12 -15.74 1.97
CA HIS A 680 5.29 -16.70 1.25
C HIS A 680 4.95 -16.17 -0.15
N ASN A 681 5.42 -16.84 -1.18
CA ASN A 681 5.07 -16.58 -2.58
C ASN A 681 4.27 -17.76 -3.15
N TYR A 682 3.05 -17.52 -3.60
CA TYR A 682 2.18 -18.62 -4.03
C TYR A 682 1.10 -18.20 -5.03
N THR A 683 0.59 -19.22 -5.72
CA THR A 683 -0.63 -19.16 -6.54
C THR A 683 -1.17 -20.59 -6.71
N GLN A 684 -2.42 -20.76 -7.15
CA GLN A 684 -2.98 -22.08 -7.46
C GLN A 684 -2.77 -22.51 -8.93
N ILE A 685 -1.96 -21.77 -9.69
CA ILE A 685 -1.64 -22.05 -11.10
C ILE A 685 -0.12 -22.15 -11.31
N LEU A 686 0.31 -22.53 -12.52
CA LEU A 686 1.73 -22.69 -12.83
C LEU A 686 2.56 -21.39 -12.86
N PRO A 687 2.09 -20.27 -13.45
CA PRO A 687 2.89 -19.05 -13.49
C PRO A 687 2.85 -18.35 -12.13
N VAL A 688 3.69 -18.79 -11.21
CA VAL A 688 4.01 -18.07 -9.98
C VAL A 688 5.08 -17.00 -10.26
N ILE A 689 5.39 -16.17 -9.27
CA ILE A 689 6.54 -15.27 -9.32
C ILE A 689 7.82 -16.10 -9.30
N GLU A 690 8.67 -15.94 -10.31
CA GLU A 690 9.91 -16.72 -10.47
C GLU A 690 10.97 -16.32 -9.45
N ILE A 691 11.26 -15.03 -9.34
CA ILE A 691 12.25 -14.44 -8.43
C ILE A 691 11.51 -13.53 -7.45
N PRO A 692 11.20 -14.04 -6.25
CA PRO A 692 10.47 -13.25 -5.28
C PRO A 692 11.21 -11.99 -4.81
N VAL A 693 12.53 -12.03 -4.63
CA VAL A 693 13.35 -10.86 -4.25
C VAL A 693 14.54 -10.73 -5.20
N TYR A 694 14.71 -9.56 -5.78
CA TYR A 694 15.80 -9.27 -6.72
C TYR A 694 16.47 -7.93 -6.40
N ASP A 695 17.79 -7.94 -6.17
CA ASP A 695 18.59 -6.71 -6.12
C ASP A 695 18.99 -6.34 -7.55
N VAL A 696 18.46 -5.23 -8.04
CA VAL A 696 18.60 -4.83 -9.44
C VAL A 696 20.01 -4.35 -9.77
N ASN A 697 20.64 -3.63 -8.85
CA ASN A 697 21.97 -3.06 -9.08
C ASN A 697 23.05 -4.15 -9.00
N LYS A 698 22.89 -5.10 -8.08
CA LYS A 698 23.81 -6.22 -7.89
C LYS A 698 23.49 -7.42 -8.78
N GLN A 699 22.31 -7.44 -9.38
CA GLN A 699 21.79 -8.56 -10.19
C GLN A 699 21.79 -9.89 -9.42
N ILE A 700 21.34 -9.87 -8.15
CA ILE A 700 21.29 -11.03 -7.28
C ILE A 700 19.83 -11.48 -7.10
N PRO A 701 19.46 -12.68 -7.58
CA PRO A 701 18.15 -13.26 -7.34
C PRO A 701 18.11 -14.08 -6.04
N VAL A 702 16.97 -14.04 -5.36
CA VAL A 702 16.58 -15.04 -4.35
C VAL A 702 15.47 -15.88 -4.95
N TYR A 703 15.68 -17.20 -5.04
CA TYR A 703 14.76 -18.11 -5.71
C TYR A 703 13.77 -18.79 -4.75
N GLU A 704 14.11 -18.88 -3.47
CA GLU A 704 13.28 -19.49 -2.44
C GLU A 704 11.95 -18.75 -2.30
N TRP A 705 10.85 -19.44 -2.60
CA TRP A 705 9.48 -18.90 -2.46
C TRP A 705 8.98 -18.83 -1.03
N ASP A 706 9.56 -19.63 -0.14
CA ASP A 706 9.16 -19.72 1.26
C ASP A 706 10.40 -19.84 2.13
N PHE A 707 10.61 -18.87 3.01
CA PHE A 707 11.71 -18.89 3.95
C PHE A 707 11.35 -18.19 5.26
N ALA A 708 11.99 -18.63 6.36
CA ALA A 708 11.80 -18.06 7.68
C ALA A 708 12.57 -16.75 7.87
N ARG A 709 13.74 -16.59 7.23
CA ARG A 709 14.51 -15.33 7.28
C ARG A 709 15.42 -15.12 6.06
N LEU A 710 15.47 -13.88 5.58
CA LEU A 710 16.47 -13.32 4.68
C LEU A 710 16.81 -11.91 5.15
N LEU A 711 18.09 -11.60 5.34
CA LEU A 711 18.57 -10.24 5.59
C LEU A 711 19.31 -9.71 4.36
N VAL A 712 18.78 -8.69 3.70
CA VAL A 712 19.54 -7.95 2.68
C VAL A 712 20.42 -6.95 3.42
N THR A 713 21.71 -7.20 3.47
CA THR A 713 22.70 -6.38 4.18
C THR A 713 23.05 -5.11 3.41
N GLY A 714 22.89 -5.11 2.08
CA GLY A 714 23.37 -4.05 1.20
C GLY A 714 24.83 -4.23 0.77
N LYS A 715 25.58 -5.13 1.42
CA LYS A 715 27.03 -5.36 1.24
C LYS A 715 27.34 -6.59 0.40
N GLU A 716 26.32 -7.25 -0.14
CA GLU A 716 26.48 -8.41 -1.01
C GLU A 716 27.36 -8.06 -2.21
N GLN A 717 28.20 -9.00 -2.65
CA GLN A 717 28.95 -8.83 -3.89
C GLN A 717 28.02 -9.11 -5.08
N GLY A 718 27.83 -8.11 -5.94
CA GLY A 718 27.02 -8.25 -7.14
C GLY A 718 27.63 -9.18 -8.19
N ASN A 719 26.76 -9.73 -9.03
CA ASN A 719 27.14 -10.53 -10.21
C ASN A 719 27.63 -9.64 -11.36
N SER A 720 27.38 -8.33 -11.30
CA SER A 720 27.79 -7.33 -12.28
C SER A 720 29.24 -6.91 -12.08
N LEU A 721 30.15 -7.45 -12.90
CA LEU A 721 31.54 -6.98 -13.00
C LEU A 721 31.69 -6.06 -14.21
N PHE A 722 31.76 -4.75 -13.96
CA PHE A 722 32.14 -3.77 -14.96
C PHE A 722 33.68 -3.77 -15.11
N SER A 723 34.17 -4.18 -16.27
CA SER A 723 35.59 -4.10 -16.62
C SER A 723 36.09 -2.66 -16.70
N ASN A 724 35.18 -1.68 -16.93
CA ASN A 724 35.48 -0.26 -17.15
C ASN A 724 36.57 -0.02 -18.22
N ARG A 725 36.79 -0.99 -19.10
CA ARG A 725 37.79 -0.90 -20.16
C ARG A 725 37.28 0.03 -21.26
N PRO A 726 38.11 0.97 -21.74
CA PRO A 726 37.73 1.84 -22.85
C PRO A 726 37.25 1.04 -24.07
N GLY A 727 36.11 1.44 -24.60
CA GLY A 727 35.50 0.85 -25.78
C GLY A 727 34.75 -0.47 -25.57
N VAL A 728 34.66 -1.00 -24.35
CA VAL A 728 33.89 -2.22 -24.03
C VAL A 728 32.46 -1.86 -23.62
N ILE A 729 31.48 -2.44 -24.31
CA ILE A 729 30.04 -2.27 -24.02
C ILE A 729 29.65 -3.22 -22.89
N GLU A 730 28.97 -2.68 -21.89
CA GLU A 730 28.55 -3.40 -20.69
C GLU A 730 27.06 -3.13 -20.43
N GLN A 731 26.27 -4.20 -20.30
CA GLN A 731 24.87 -4.09 -19.90
C GLN A 731 24.80 -3.77 -18.40
N VAL A 732 24.22 -2.64 -18.04
CA VAL A 732 24.06 -2.20 -16.65
C VAL A 732 22.90 -2.96 -16.01
N VAL A 733 21.75 -2.96 -16.68
CA VAL A 733 20.50 -3.54 -16.19
C VAL A 733 19.57 -3.83 -17.37
N SER A 734 18.69 -4.81 -17.21
CA SER A 734 17.58 -5.14 -18.12
C SER A 734 16.26 -5.26 -17.36
N GLY A 735 15.16 -5.45 -18.08
CA GLY A 735 13.82 -5.61 -17.51
C GLY A 735 12.97 -4.35 -17.61
N PHE A 736 13.34 -3.43 -18.50
CA PHE A 736 12.47 -2.37 -18.96
C PHE A 736 11.59 -2.87 -20.12
N GLU A 737 10.46 -2.23 -20.33
CA GLU A 737 9.57 -2.44 -21.46
C GLU A 737 10.01 -1.62 -22.69
N PHE A 738 10.37 -0.35 -22.47
CA PHE A 738 10.86 0.56 -23.52
C PHE A 738 11.63 1.74 -22.91
N ALA A 739 12.95 1.61 -22.73
CA ALA A 739 13.78 2.66 -22.15
C ALA A 739 14.22 3.71 -23.20
N ALA A 740 13.87 4.98 -22.98
CA ALA A 740 14.20 6.09 -23.89
C ALA A 740 14.38 7.43 -23.15
N GLY A 741 14.73 8.48 -23.90
CA GLY A 741 14.87 9.83 -23.37
C GLY A 741 16.12 10.04 -22.52
N ALA A 742 17.22 9.33 -22.79
CA ALA A 742 18.45 9.46 -22.03
C ALA A 742 18.98 10.89 -22.04
N THR A 743 19.26 11.44 -20.86
CA THR A 743 19.91 12.73 -20.66
C THR A 743 20.83 12.68 -19.45
N SER A 744 21.80 13.58 -19.37
CA SER A 744 22.67 13.74 -18.19
C SER A 744 22.57 15.12 -17.56
N ASP A 745 22.81 15.20 -16.25
CA ASP A 745 22.99 16.47 -15.54
C ASP A 745 24.45 16.94 -15.51
N SER A 746 24.70 18.10 -14.91
CA SER A 746 26.05 18.66 -14.81
C SER A 746 27.00 17.82 -13.94
N LYS A 747 26.46 16.99 -13.05
CA LYS A 747 27.16 16.08 -12.12
C LYS A 747 27.46 14.71 -12.75
N GLY A 748 26.93 14.45 -13.94
CA GLY A 748 27.10 13.20 -14.68
C GLY A 748 26.06 12.12 -14.35
N ASN A 749 25.03 12.43 -13.54
CA ASN A 749 23.91 11.51 -13.37
C ASN A 749 23.18 11.34 -14.70
N VAL A 750 22.62 10.16 -14.94
CA VAL A 750 21.89 9.85 -16.18
C VAL A 750 20.43 9.53 -15.85
N TYR A 751 19.51 10.10 -16.62
CA TYR A 751 18.07 9.94 -16.47
C TYR A 751 17.48 9.37 -17.75
N PHE A 752 16.47 8.52 -17.62
CA PHE A 752 15.70 7.97 -18.73
C PHE A 752 14.34 7.48 -18.19
N GLY A 753 13.40 7.15 -19.09
CA GLY A 753 12.08 6.70 -18.68
C GLY A 753 11.46 5.67 -19.60
N GLU A 754 10.30 5.16 -19.17
CA GLU A 754 9.45 4.23 -19.91
C GLU A 754 8.12 4.89 -20.25
N ASN A 755 7.75 4.88 -21.53
CA ASN A 755 6.56 5.59 -21.98
C ASN A 755 5.26 4.95 -21.47
N ARG A 756 5.02 3.66 -21.73
CA ARG A 756 3.75 3.00 -21.39
C ARG A 756 3.64 2.69 -19.89
N LEU A 757 4.73 2.27 -19.24
CA LEU A 757 4.76 2.04 -17.78
C LEU A 757 4.94 3.32 -16.95
N LYS A 758 5.18 4.48 -17.57
CA LYS A 758 5.19 5.81 -16.91
C LYS A 758 6.20 5.96 -15.77
N LYS A 759 7.34 5.25 -15.88
CA LYS A 759 8.43 5.25 -14.88
C LYS A 759 9.60 6.11 -15.33
N ILE A 760 10.29 6.74 -14.38
CA ILE A 760 11.51 7.51 -14.61
C ILE A 760 12.61 7.00 -13.67
N TYR A 761 13.78 6.76 -14.24
CA TYR A 761 14.92 6.18 -13.58
C TYR A 761 16.10 7.16 -13.53
N LYS A 762 16.93 7.01 -12.51
CA LYS A 762 18.17 7.76 -12.34
C LYS A 762 19.33 6.81 -12.09
N TRP A 763 20.36 6.90 -12.93
CA TRP A 763 21.70 6.40 -12.64
C TRP A 763 22.47 7.49 -11.90
N SER A 764 22.90 7.17 -10.69
CA SER A 764 23.74 8.03 -9.87
C SER A 764 25.21 7.83 -10.24
N ALA A 765 25.86 8.91 -10.69
CA ALA A 765 27.28 8.91 -11.02
C ALA A 765 28.16 8.72 -9.78
N GLU A 766 27.71 9.22 -8.63
CA GLU A 766 28.43 9.15 -7.35
C GLU A 766 28.43 7.72 -6.80
N THR A 767 27.26 7.10 -6.70
CA THR A 767 27.07 5.79 -6.08
C THR A 767 27.18 4.63 -7.07
N LYS A 768 27.25 4.92 -8.38
CA LYS A 768 27.27 3.94 -9.48
C LYS A 768 26.09 2.95 -9.38
N SER A 769 24.90 3.48 -9.09
CA SER A 769 23.69 2.70 -8.88
C SER A 769 22.48 3.36 -9.54
N LEU A 770 21.49 2.53 -9.89
CA LEU A 770 20.21 2.94 -10.45
C LEU A 770 19.13 3.00 -9.35
N SER A 771 18.18 3.93 -9.48
CA SER A 771 16.95 4.01 -8.68
C SER A 771 15.74 4.39 -9.53
N LEU A 772 14.55 3.93 -9.11
CA LEU A 772 13.25 4.38 -9.65
C LEU A 772 12.84 5.66 -8.93
N ILE A 773 12.95 6.82 -9.59
CA ILE A 773 12.71 8.12 -8.93
C ILE A 773 11.29 8.65 -9.11
N ALA A 774 10.57 8.29 -10.17
CA ALA A 774 9.19 8.72 -10.36
C ALA A 774 8.31 7.68 -11.04
N ASP A 775 7.03 7.73 -10.66
CA ASP A 775 5.95 6.87 -11.12
C ASP A 775 4.65 7.71 -11.12
N TYR A 776 4.30 8.27 -12.28
CA TYR A 776 3.24 9.28 -12.44
C TYR A 776 2.15 8.79 -13.41
N PRO A 777 0.92 9.35 -13.37
CA PRO A 777 -0.14 8.96 -14.28
C PRO A 777 0.10 9.41 -15.74
N TRP A 778 1.21 10.09 -16.03
CA TRP A 778 1.56 10.66 -17.33
C TRP A 778 2.64 9.85 -18.06
N LYS A 779 2.52 9.69 -19.38
CA LYS A 779 3.50 8.96 -20.19
C LYS A 779 4.69 9.86 -20.54
N PRO A 780 5.92 9.63 -20.03
CA PRO A 780 7.07 10.44 -20.41
C PRO A 780 7.46 10.13 -21.85
N PHE A 781 7.56 11.16 -22.68
CA PHE A 781 8.11 11.05 -24.04
C PHE A 781 9.62 11.12 -24.02
N THR A 782 10.18 12.19 -23.46
CA THR A 782 11.61 12.48 -23.46
C THR A 782 11.94 13.53 -22.39
N MET A 783 13.21 13.76 -22.11
CA MET A 783 13.64 14.62 -21.00
C MET A 783 14.99 15.29 -21.25
N SER A 784 15.27 16.34 -20.49
CA SER A 784 16.54 17.07 -20.46
C SER A 784 16.75 17.71 -19.09
N THR A 785 17.73 18.60 -18.94
CA THR A 785 17.98 19.33 -17.70
C THR A 785 18.05 20.83 -17.92
N ASP A 786 17.63 21.60 -16.91
CA ASP A 786 17.82 23.05 -16.91
C ASP A 786 19.24 23.46 -16.46
N THR A 787 19.51 24.76 -16.31
CA THR A 787 20.83 25.24 -15.88
C THR A 787 21.17 24.99 -14.41
N LYS A 788 20.21 24.47 -13.64
CA LYS A 788 20.31 24.16 -12.21
C LYS A 788 20.20 22.65 -11.93
N ASP A 789 20.29 21.82 -12.96
CA ASP A 789 20.12 20.36 -12.91
C ASP A 789 18.72 19.89 -12.47
N ASN A 790 17.68 20.74 -12.58
CA ASN A 790 16.32 20.22 -12.51
C ASN A 790 16.05 19.38 -13.76
N LEU A 791 15.40 18.24 -13.56
CA LEU A 791 14.97 17.36 -14.64
C LEU A 791 13.73 17.96 -15.32
N LEU A 792 13.83 18.21 -16.63
CA LEU A 792 12.74 18.68 -17.46
C LEU A 792 12.18 17.48 -18.22
N VAL A 793 10.93 17.10 -17.96
CA VAL A 793 10.31 15.91 -18.55
C VAL A 793 9.12 16.34 -19.40
N VAL A 794 9.12 15.94 -20.67
CA VAL A 794 8.00 16.13 -21.59
C VAL A 794 7.10 14.91 -21.52
N PHE A 795 5.82 15.12 -21.23
CA PHE A 795 4.81 14.10 -21.13
C PHE A 795 3.75 14.20 -22.22
N ARG A 796 3.16 13.07 -22.56
CA ARG A 796 1.89 13.03 -23.29
C ARG A 796 0.76 13.40 -22.35
N TYR A 797 -0.09 14.32 -22.79
CA TYR A 797 -1.36 14.62 -22.15
C TYR A 797 -2.52 14.42 -23.12
N ASP A 798 -3.47 13.58 -22.72
CA ASP A 798 -4.74 13.36 -23.39
C ASP A 798 -5.84 14.04 -22.53
N PRO A 799 -6.69 14.95 -23.08
CA PRO A 799 -7.74 15.62 -22.34
C PRO A 799 -8.65 14.66 -21.56
N GLN A 800 -8.94 15.03 -20.32
CA GLN A 800 -9.68 14.16 -19.41
C GLN A 800 -11.19 14.16 -19.77
N PRO A 801 -11.82 12.99 -20.03
CA PRO A 801 -13.25 12.91 -20.28
C PRO A 801 -14.09 13.44 -19.11
N GLY A 802 -14.97 14.40 -19.36
CA GLY A 802 -15.85 15.00 -18.35
C GLY A 802 -15.23 16.18 -17.60
N TYR A 803 -13.93 16.45 -17.77
CA TYR A 803 -13.31 17.64 -17.21
C TYR A 803 -13.69 18.87 -18.05
N LEU A 804 -14.39 19.81 -17.40
CA LEU A 804 -14.90 21.01 -18.04
C LEU A 804 -14.01 22.21 -17.73
N VAL A 805 -13.50 22.87 -18.78
CA VAL A 805 -12.85 24.18 -18.72
C VAL A 805 -13.83 25.20 -19.26
N ASP A 806 -14.19 26.19 -18.44
CA ASP A 806 -15.23 27.20 -18.75
C ASP A 806 -16.57 26.59 -19.20
N GLY A 807 -16.95 25.48 -18.55
CA GLY A 807 -18.20 24.76 -18.83
C GLY A 807 -18.20 23.91 -20.11
N LYS A 808 -17.05 23.75 -20.78
CA LYS A 808 -16.90 22.94 -22.00
C LYS A 808 -15.88 21.84 -21.78
N GLN A 809 -16.08 20.69 -22.43
CA GLN A 809 -15.10 19.61 -22.44
C GLN A 809 -13.73 20.15 -22.83
N GLU A 810 -12.72 19.87 -22.00
CA GLU A 810 -11.35 20.22 -22.29
C GLU A 810 -10.92 19.62 -23.65
N THR A 811 -10.21 20.43 -24.43
CA THR A 811 -9.62 20.03 -25.70
C THR A 811 -8.18 20.51 -25.78
N VAL A 812 -7.37 19.86 -26.62
CA VAL A 812 -6.03 20.32 -26.95
C VAL A 812 -6.03 21.09 -28.27
N ALA A 813 -5.33 22.21 -28.29
CA ALA A 813 -5.11 22.95 -29.52
C ALA A 813 -4.13 22.20 -30.43
N ARG A 814 -4.43 22.15 -31.73
CA ARG A 814 -3.45 21.72 -32.73
C ARG A 814 -2.41 22.83 -32.89
N VAL A 815 -1.15 22.53 -32.61
CA VAL A 815 -0.06 23.49 -32.78
C VAL A 815 0.17 23.81 -34.26
N PRO A 816 0.58 25.05 -34.62
CA PRO A 816 0.75 25.45 -36.02
C PRO A 816 1.83 24.65 -36.79
N ASP A 817 2.77 24.04 -36.07
CA ASP A 817 3.88 23.25 -36.61
C ASP A 817 3.54 21.75 -36.79
N ASP A 818 2.24 21.45 -36.81
CA ASP A 818 1.68 20.11 -36.99
C ASP A 818 2.42 19.31 -38.07
N ASN A 819 2.56 18.01 -37.82
CA ASN A 819 3.24 17.08 -38.70
C ASN A 819 2.22 16.08 -39.28
N PRO A 820 1.61 16.36 -40.45
CA PRO A 820 0.56 15.53 -41.04
C PRO A 820 0.98 14.09 -41.32
N MET A 821 2.29 13.84 -41.52
CA MET A 821 2.80 12.49 -41.74
C MET A 821 2.58 11.61 -40.51
N TYR A 822 2.55 12.22 -39.31
CA TYR A 822 2.33 11.52 -38.04
C TYR A 822 0.92 11.76 -37.50
N SER A 823 0.46 13.01 -37.44
CA SER A 823 -0.83 13.39 -36.87
C SER A 823 -2.02 12.96 -37.74
N GLY A 824 -1.85 12.86 -39.06
CA GLY A 824 -2.91 12.54 -40.03
C GLY A 824 -3.49 11.12 -39.95
N TRP A 825 -2.86 10.20 -39.20
CA TRP A 825 -3.28 8.80 -39.07
C TRP A 825 -3.97 8.50 -37.73
N GLY A 826 -4.74 9.46 -37.20
CA GLY A 826 -5.48 9.31 -35.94
C GLY A 826 -4.65 9.57 -34.68
N ASN A 827 -3.42 10.09 -34.82
CA ASN A 827 -2.59 10.55 -33.70
C ASN A 827 -2.88 12.01 -33.31
N SER A 828 -4.12 12.47 -33.50
CA SER A 828 -4.60 13.79 -33.07
C SER A 828 -5.34 13.70 -31.73
N GLY A 829 -5.44 14.79 -30.98
CA GLY A 829 -6.23 14.83 -29.73
C GLY A 829 -5.43 14.66 -28.44
N TRP A 830 -4.11 14.77 -28.50
CA TRP A 830 -3.20 14.88 -27.36
C TRP A 830 -2.27 16.10 -27.55
N THR A 831 -1.58 16.51 -26.48
CA THR A 831 -0.52 17.52 -26.55
C THR A 831 0.69 17.13 -25.70
N ALA A 832 1.86 17.66 -26.03
CA ALA A 832 3.07 17.51 -25.23
C ALA A 832 3.11 18.63 -24.18
N LEU A 833 3.21 18.27 -22.90
CA LEU A 833 3.34 19.23 -21.79
C LEU A 833 4.59 18.88 -20.98
N ALA A 834 5.26 19.89 -20.44
CA ALA A 834 6.52 19.69 -19.73
C ALA A 834 6.41 19.99 -18.23
N TYR A 835 7.09 19.18 -17.42
CA TYR A 835 7.34 19.43 -15.99
C TYR A 835 8.81 19.73 -15.75
N SER A 836 9.07 20.54 -14.72
CA SER A 836 10.36 20.60 -14.03
C SER A 836 10.27 19.83 -12.72
N ILE A 837 11.31 19.08 -12.39
CA ILE A 837 11.39 18.19 -11.23
C ILE A 837 12.79 18.31 -10.61
N ASP A 838 12.89 18.53 -9.30
CA ASP A 838 14.14 18.28 -8.58
C ASP A 838 14.32 16.76 -8.43
N PRO A 839 15.33 16.15 -9.07
CA PRO A 839 15.51 14.70 -9.05
C PRO A 839 15.87 14.14 -7.66
N THR A 840 16.12 14.98 -6.66
CA THR A 840 16.34 14.57 -5.27
C THR A 840 15.07 14.56 -4.42
N ASN A 841 14.01 15.23 -4.88
CA ASN A 841 12.70 15.27 -4.22
C ASN A 841 11.57 15.40 -5.27
N PRO A 842 11.39 14.38 -6.12
CA PRO A 842 10.67 14.55 -7.37
C PRO A 842 9.17 14.82 -7.16
N ASP A 843 8.54 14.15 -6.19
CA ASP A 843 7.09 14.23 -5.99
C ASP A 843 6.63 15.58 -5.42
N ALA A 844 7.44 16.21 -4.56
CA ALA A 844 7.11 17.50 -3.95
C ALA A 844 7.56 18.71 -4.79
N SER A 845 8.54 18.52 -5.67
CA SER A 845 9.11 19.59 -6.51
C SER A 845 8.49 19.69 -7.90
N MET A 846 7.72 18.69 -8.32
CA MET A 846 7.07 18.63 -9.62
C MET A 846 6.27 19.91 -9.91
N GLN A 847 6.63 20.60 -10.99
CA GLN A 847 6.00 21.86 -11.39
C GLN A 847 5.75 21.90 -12.90
N PRO A 848 4.50 22.11 -13.38
CA PRO A 848 4.25 22.33 -14.80
C PRO A 848 5.04 23.55 -15.30
N MET A 849 5.72 23.41 -16.43
CA MET A 849 6.47 24.51 -17.03
C MET A 849 5.52 25.54 -17.65
N ILE A 850 5.88 26.82 -17.53
CA ILE A 850 5.05 27.92 -18.04
C ILE A 850 5.16 27.97 -19.56
N ARG A 851 4.02 27.95 -20.26
CA ARG A 851 3.95 28.21 -21.70
C ARG A 851 3.92 29.72 -21.95
N MET A 852 4.91 30.24 -22.67
CA MET A 852 5.08 31.68 -22.95
C MET A 852 5.38 31.93 -24.42
N GLN A 853 5.05 33.11 -24.95
CA GLN A 853 5.52 33.51 -26.28
C GLN A 853 7.05 33.58 -26.26
N THR A 854 7.69 32.99 -27.26
CA THR A 854 9.15 32.79 -27.26
C THR A 854 9.93 34.10 -27.26
N ASP A 855 9.45 35.13 -27.97
CA ASP A 855 10.05 36.46 -28.02
C ASP A 855 9.91 37.28 -26.71
N GLN A 856 9.00 36.87 -25.84
CA GLN A 856 8.81 37.46 -24.51
C GLN A 856 9.80 36.91 -23.48
N VAL A 857 10.39 35.73 -23.70
CA VAL A 857 11.38 35.14 -22.79
C VAL A 857 12.68 35.93 -22.88
N LYS A 858 13.15 36.47 -21.74
CA LYS A 858 14.37 37.30 -21.68
C LYS A 858 15.54 36.53 -21.10
N GLY A 859 16.74 36.80 -21.61
CA GLY A 859 17.98 36.24 -21.05
C GLY A 859 18.11 34.73 -21.21
N VAL A 860 17.55 34.14 -22.27
CA VAL A 860 17.67 32.71 -22.58
C VAL A 860 19.14 32.31 -22.64
N LYS A 861 19.52 31.29 -21.86
CA LYS A 861 20.88 30.71 -21.79
C LYS A 861 20.93 29.27 -22.28
N ARG A 862 19.78 28.61 -22.36
CA ARG A 862 19.66 27.24 -22.84
C ARG A 862 18.38 27.07 -23.65
N VAL A 863 18.49 26.51 -24.86
CA VAL A 863 17.36 26.10 -25.69
C VAL A 863 17.47 24.60 -25.90
N ILE A 864 16.35 23.88 -25.73
CA ILE A 864 16.32 22.42 -25.83
C ILE A 864 15.52 22.03 -27.07
N HIS A 865 16.18 21.39 -28.03
CA HIS A 865 15.60 20.98 -29.32
C HIS A 865 15.41 19.46 -29.39
N PRO A 866 14.42 18.96 -30.16
CA PRO A 866 14.34 17.54 -30.51
C PRO A 866 15.61 17.07 -31.24
N SER A 867 16.25 16.00 -30.75
CA SER A 867 17.45 15.43 -31.39
C SER A 867 17.13 14.66 -32.68
N SER A 868 15.87 14.29 -32.90
CA SER A 868 15.39 13.67 -34.14
C SER A 868 14.03 14.23 -34.55
N ARG A 869 13.76 14.22 -35.85
CA ARG A 869 12.45 14.63 -36.41
C ARG A 869 12.06 13.73 -37.58
N TRP A 870 10.83 13.23 -37.57
CA TRP A 870 10.25 12.39 -38.62
C TRP A 870 9.17 13.18 -39.37
N ARG A 871 9.55 13.95 -40.39
CA ARG A 871 8.62 14.84 -41.11
C ARG A 871 9.08 15.18 -42.53
N GLY A 872 8.13 15.42 -43.43
CA GLY A 872 8.42 15.73 -44.85
C GLY A 872 8.88 17.17 -45.10
N ASP A 873 8.55 18.11 -44.21
CA ASP A 873 8.95 19.52 -44.24
C ASP A 873 10.14 19.81 -43.31
N PHE A 874 11.00 18.81 -43.08
CA PHE A 874 12.11 18.85 -42.11
C PHE A 874 12.93 20.13 -42.15
N ASN A 875 13.43 20.52 -43.34
CA ASN A 875 14.34 21.67 -43.48
C ASN A 875 13.72 22.97 -42.96
N LYS A 876 12.43 23.18 -43.21
CA LYS A 876 11.71 24.37 -42.75
C LYS A 876 11.60 24.37 -41.22
N THR A 877 11.25 23.23 -40.64
CA THR A 877 10.88 23.16 -39.22
C THR A 877 12.09 23.09 -38.30
N VAL A 878 13.15 22.39 -38.70
CA VAL A 878 14.37 22.29 -37.89
C VAL A 878 15.06 23.65 -37.71
N GLU A 879 14.98 24.55 -38.69
CA GLU A 879 15.52 25.91 -38.62
C GLU A 879 14.53 26.95 -38.07
N SER A 880 13.30 26.52 -37.74
CA SER A 880 12.27 27.41 -37.19
C SER A 880 12.35 27.49 -35.67
N MET A 881 11.88 28.61 -35.13
CA MET A 881 11.57 28.74 -33.71
C MET A 881 10.04 28.89 -33.57
N PRO A 882 9.36 27.93 -32.91
CA PRO A 882 7.94 28.07 -32.59
C PRO A 882 7.61 29.39 -31.88
N ALA A 883 6.36 29.86 -32.05
CA ALA A 883 5.90 31.11 -31.42
C ALA A 883 5.80 31.01 -29.88
N TYR A 884 5.75 29.79 -29.34
CA TYR A 884 5.64 29.52 -27.91
C TYR A 884 6.71 28.54 -27.45
N SER A 885 7.07 28.64 -26.17
CA SER A 885 7.99 27.72 -25.52
C SER A 885 7.54 27.43 -24.09
N PHE A 886 7.89 26.25 -23.61
CA PHE A 886 7.86 25.93 -22.19
C PHE A 886 9.10 26.52 -21.52
N VAL A 887 8.91 27.32 -20.48
CA VAL A 887 9.98 28.01 -19.74
C VAL A 887 10.21 27.29 -18.42
N ALA A 888 11.45 26.88 -18.16
CA ALA A 888 11.83 26.20 -16.93
C ALA A 888 11.84 27.19 -15.74
N PRO A 889 11.74 26.70 -14.49
CA PRO A 889 11.78 27.56 -13.30
C PRO A 889 13.08 28.36 -13.13
N ASP A 890 14.17 27.99 -13.80
CA ASP A 890 15.41 28.79 -13.83
C ASP A 890 15.26 30.11 -14.62
N GLY A 891 14.18 30.28 -15.38
CA GLY A 891 13.84 31.47 -16.15
C GLY A 891 14.69 31.69 -17.41
N VAL A 892 15.67 30.82 -17.66
CA VAL A 892 16.66 30.97 -18.75
C VAL A 892 16.77 29.74 -19.65
N THR A 893 16.11 28.64 -19.28
CA THR A 893 15.98 27.45 -20.11
C THR A 893 14.61 27.39 -20.75
N ILE A 894 14.57 27.17 -22.07
CA ILE A 894 13.33 27.00 -22.83
C ILE A 894 13.31 25.70 -23.64
N ILE A 895 12.11 25.11 -23.77
CA ILE A 895 11.80 24.03 -24.71
C ILE A 895 10.78 24.59 -25.71
N PRO A 896 11.17 24.86 -26.98
CA PRO A 896 10.22 25.34 -27.97
C PRO A 896 9.08 24.35 -28.21
N GLU A 897 7.84 24.84 -28.24
CA GLU A 897 6.64 24.00 -28.39
C GLU A 897 6.55 23.50 -29.82
N THR A 898 6.97 22.27 -30.04
CA THR A 898 6.93 21.61 -31.35
C THR A 898 6.29 20.24 -31.27
N TYR A 899 5.55 19.87 -32.31
CA TYR A 899 4.90 18.56 -32.44
C TYR A 899 5.91 17.39 -32.33
N ASP A 900 7.16 17.62 -32.78
CA ASP A 900 8.24 16.62 -32.77
C ASP A 900 8.65 16.18 -31.35
N LEU A 901 8.31 16.96 -30.30
CA LEU A 901 8.51 16.57 -28.89
C LEU A 901 7.79 15.27 -28.53
N GLY A 902 6.66 14.97 -29.16
CA GLY A 902 5.88 13.76 -28.89
C GLY A 902 6.43 12.48 -29.51
N ARG A 903 7.52 12.57 -30.29
CA ARG A 903 8.14 11.42 -30.97
C ARG A 903 9.65 11.32 -30.73
N SER A 904 10.33 12.44 -30.49
CA SER A 904 11.79 12.46 -30.36
C SER A 904 12.29 11.52 -29.26
N ALA A 905 13.27 10.67 -29.60
CA ALA A 905 13.85 9.70 -28.66
C ALA A 905 14.84 10.33 -27.65
N ALA A 906 15.32 11.55 -27.95
CA ALA A 906 16.22 12.32 -27.10
C ALA A 906 16.00 13.82 -27.33
N LEU A 907 16.48 14.65 -26.40
CA LEU A 907 16.54 16.10 -26.55
C LEU A 907 18.00 16.56 -26.53
N THR A 908 18.31 17.62 -27.28
CA THR A 908 19.64 18.23 -27.32
C THR A 908 19.58 19.65 -26.81
N SER A 909 20.46 19.99 -25.87
CA SER A 909 20.57 21.32 -25.30
C SER A 909 21.61 22.14 -26.05
N VAL A 910 21.30 23.39 -26.34
CA VAL A 910 22.21 24.34 -26.97
C VAL A 910 22.29 25.63 -26.15
N THR A 911 23.46 26.26 -26.16
CA THR A 911 23.64 27.62 -25.64
C THR A 911 23.51 28.61 -26.81
N PRO A 912 22.66 29.65 -26.70
CA PRO A 912 22.55 30.66 -27.75
C PRO A 912 23.92 31.24 -28.16
N GLY A 913 24.20 31.21 -29.47
CA GLY A 913 25.47 31.66 -30.05
C GLY A 913 26.67 30.73 -29.83
N GLN A 914 26.48 29.47 -29.41
CA GLN A 914 27.60 28.52 -29.31
C GLN A 914 28.28 28.30 -30.67
N SER A 915 29.62 28.19 -30.65
CA SER A 915 30.43 27.94 -31.85
C SER A 915 30.35 26.51 -32.33
N GLU A 916 30.13 25.57 -31.40
CA GLU A 916 30.06 24.15 -31.75
C GLU A 916 28.74 23.82 -32.45
N PRO A 917 28.82 23.05 -33.54
CA PRO A 917 27.63 22.68 -34.29
C PRO A 917 26.75 21.69 -33.54
N VAL A 918 25.49 21.64 -33.93
CA VAL A 918 24.49 20.71 -33.40
C VAL A 918 24.09 19.72 -34.49
N TYR A 919 23.89 18.47 -34.10
CA TYR A 919 23.53 17.40 -35.01
C TYR A 919 22.10 16.93 -34.75
N ILE A 920 21.29 16.84 -35.80
CA ILE A 920 19.88 16.43 -35.71
C ILE A 920 19.62 15.31 -36.71
N ALA A 921 18.94 14.25 -36.26
CA ALA A 921 18.56 13.14 -37.11
C ALA A 921 17.31 13.48 -37.95
N ARG A 922 17.44 13.37 -39.28
CA ARG A 922 16.35 13.46 -40.25
C ARG A 922 15.84 12.06 -40.55
N GLU A 923 14.85 11.62 -39.76
CA GLU A 923 14.50 10.20 -39.65
C GLU A 923 13.94 9.58 -40.95
N ILE A 924 13.22 10.36 -41.76
CA ILE A 924 12.62 9.90 -43.02
C ILE A 924 13.71 9.56 -44.03
N ASP A 925 14.70 10.46 -44.18
CA ASP A 925 15.76 10.33 -45.18
C ASP A 925 16.99 9.58 -44.65
N LYS A 926 16.99 9.18 -43.37
CA LYS A 926 18.05 8.41 -42.72
C LYS A 926 19.42 9.11 -42.72
N VAL A 927 19.43 10.43 -42.61
CA VAL A 927 20.65 11.23 -42.53
C VAL A 927 20.71 12.02 -41.24
N THR A 928 21.93 12.35 -40.79
CA THR A 928 22.16 13.34 -39.75
C THR A 928 22.58 14.64 -40.41
N VAL A 929 21.90 15.73 -40.05
CA VAL A 929 22.26 17.09 -40.48
C VAL A 929 23.09 17.79 -39.41
N LYS A 930 23.92 18.73 -39.84
CA LYS A 930 24.70 19.64 -39.02
C LYS A 930 24.10 21.04 -39.14
N LEU A 931 23.91 21.73 -38.02
CA LEU A 931 23.39 23.09 -37.95
C LEU A 931 24.26 23.96 -37.04
N ASP A 932 24.29 25.26 -37.33
CA ASP A 932 24.88 26.27 -36.46
C ASP A 932 23.81 26.80 -35.48
N VAL A 933 24.24 27.41 -34.37
CA VAL A 933 23.33 27.97 -33.35
C VAL A 933 23.37 29.50 -33.39
N ALA A 934 22.25 30.12 -33.72
CA ALA A 934 22.10 31.57 -33.74
C ALA A 934 22.14 32.18 -32.33
N ALA A 935 22.28 33.51 -32.25
CA ALA A 935 22.35 34.26 -30.99
C ALA A 935 21.07 34.18 -30.13
N ASP A 936 19.95 33.79 -30.72
CA ASP A 936 18.66 33.53 -30.04
C ASP A 936 18.45 32.03 -29.72
N GLY A 937 19.43 31.17 -30.04
CA GLY A 937 19.37 29.72 -29.84
C GLY A 937 18.62 28.94 -30.92
N ARG A 938 18.17 29.61 -31.99
CA ARG A 938 17.60 28.95 -33.19
C ARG A 938 18.68 28.20 -33.96
N LEU A 939 18.33 27.04 -34.51
CA LEU A 939 19.23 26.30 -35.40
C LEU A 939 19.16 26.90 -36.81
N ILE A 940 20.31 27.06 -37.48
CA ILE A 940 20.41 27.68 -38.81
C ILE A 940 21.49 27.00 -39.66
N ASN A 941 21.54 27.34 -40.95
CA ASN A 941 22.56 26.88 -41.90
C ASN A 941 22.63 25.35 -42.02
N LEU A 942 21.48 24.70 -42.14
CA LEU A 942 21.38 23.25 -42.29
C LEU A 942 22.28 22.73 -43.41
N LYS A 943 23.08 21.71 -43.10
CA LYS A 943 23.91 20.95 -44.04
C LYS A 943 23.79 19.46 -43.74
N GLU A 944 23.72 18.61 -44.77
CA GLU A 944 23.85 17.17 -44.56
C GLU A 944 25.25 16.86 -44.03
N SER A 945 25.34 15.96 -43.04
CA SER A 945 26.59 15.63 -42.34
C SER A 945 26.95 14.16 -42.51
N GLN A 946 26.09 13.24 -42.07
CA GLN A 946 26.36 11.80 -42.08
C GLN A 946 25.21 10.99 -42.67
N PRO A 947 25.47 9.87 -43.37
CA PRO A 947 24.46 9.06 -44.04
C PRO A 947 23.67 8.13 -43.11
N GLN A 948 23.68 8.38 -41.81
CA GLN A 948 22.88 7.68 -40.79
C GLN A 948 22.18 8.71 -39.92
N GLY A 949 20.95 8.41 -39.49
CA GLY A 949 20.16 9.36 -38.69
C GLY A 949 18.78 8.83 -38.37
N GLN A 950 18.67 8.00 -37.32
CA GLN A 950 17.39 7.43 -36.91
C GLN A 950 16.81 8.02 -35.63
N TYR A 951 17.54 8.05 -34.50
CA TYR A 951 16.91 8.39 -33.21
C TYR A 951 17.67 9.42 -32.39
N SER A 952 18.97 9.22 -32.19
CA SER A 952 19.73 10.06 -31.27
C SER A 952 21.19 10.13 -31.66
N ASN A 953 21.85 11.19 -31.21
CA ASN A 953 23.26 11.39 -31.39
C ASN A 953 23.83 12.14 -30.16
N VAL A 954 25.15 12.02 -29.96
CA VAL A 954 25.89 12.80 -28.94
C VAL A 954 27.31 13.06 -29.42
N VAL A 955 27.92 14.16 -28.99
CA VAL A 955 29.31 14.51 -29.32
C VAL A 955 30.14 14.44 -28.04
N ASP A 956 31.30 13.77 -28.09
CA ASP A 956 32.23 13.71 -26.96
C ASP A 956 33.16 14.94 -26.87
N SER A 957 34.01 14.97 -25.85
CA SER A 957 34.95 16.07 -25.61
C SER A 957 36.06 16.22 -26.66
N ASP A 958 36.31 15.21 -27.50
CA ASP A 958 37.28 15.27 -28.61
C ASP A 958 36.62 15.69 -29.93
N GLY A 959 35.30 15.92 -29.92
CA GLY A 959 34.50 16.24 -31.10
C GLY A 959 34.09 15.02 -31.91
N ASN A 960 34.16 13.81 -31.35
CA ASN A 960 33.65 12.62 -32.02
C ASN A 960 32.13 12.57 -31.91
N LEU A 961 31.45 12.40 -33.03
CA LEU A 961 30.01 12.27 -33.16
C LEU A 961 29.59 10.80 -33.12
N TYR A 962 28.74 10.45 -32.16
CA TYR A 962 28.11 9.14 -32.00
C TYR A 962 26.68 9.20 -32.53
N ILE A 963 26.30 8.32 -33.45
CA ILE A 963 24.96 8.30 -34.06
C ILE A 963 24.33 6.93 -33.83
N ALA A 964 23.16 6.89 -33.19
CA ALA A 964 22.35 5.69 -33.03
C ALA A 964 21.47 5.44 -34.27
N ASP A 965 21.83 4.44 -35.07
CA ASP A 965 21.07 3.97 -36.23
C ASP A 965 21.26 2.45 -36.42
N GLY A 966 20.52 1.66 -35.65
CA GLY A 966 20.67 0.20 -35.60
C GLY A 966 21.85 -0.29 -34.78
N GLN A 967 23.01 0.28 -35.04
CA GLN A 967 24.23 0.23 -34.23
C GLN A 967 24.67 1.68 -33.93
N ILE A 968 25.76 1.89 -33.20
CA ILE A 968 26.28 3.25 -32.99
C ILE A 968 27.48 3.47 -33.91
N TYR A 969 27.37 4.45 -34.81
CA TYR A 969 28.45 4.91 -35.68
C TYR A 969 29.21 6.04 -35.00
N VAL A 970 30.54 6.00 -35.05
CA VAL A 970 31.41 7.01 -34.46
C VAL A 970 32.21 7.68 -35.57
N TYR A 971 32.02 8.98 -35.70
CA TYR A 971 32.73 9.84 -36.64
C TYR A 971 33.64 10.78 -35.86
N ASN A 972 34.87 11.00 -36.31
CA ASN A 972 35.72 12.01 -35.72
C ASN A 972 35.28 13.44 -36.10
N LYS A 973 35.93 14.46 -35.53
CA LYS A 973 35.64 15.87 -35.83
C LYS A 973 35.78 16.26 -37.31
N ASP A 974 36.52 15.49 -38.09
CA ASP A 974 36.71 15.67 -39.54
C ASP A 974 35.61 14.98 -40.36
N GLY A 975 34.65 14.32 -39.71
CA GLY A 975 33.57 13.57 -40.35
C GLY A 975 33.97 12.20 -40.90
N LYS A 976 35.14 11.67 -40.52
CA LYS A 976 35.58 10.33 -40.90
C LYS A 976 35.07 9.29 -39.90
N GLU A 977 34.45 8.22 -40.40
CA GLU A 977 34.06 7.09 -39.55
C GLU A 977 35.32 6.46 -38.94
N VAL A 978 35.37 6.35 -37.61
CA VAL A 978 36.50 5.79 -36.86
C VAL A 978 36.16 4.52 -36.10
N LYS A 979 34.88 4.28 -35.80
CA LYS A 979 34.43 3.10 -35.06
C LYS A 979 32.95 2.80 -35.31
N ARG A 980 32.60 1.52 -35.21
CA ARG A 980 31.21 1.04 -35.05
C ARG A 980 31.09 0.28 -33.74
N ILE A 981 30.04 0.55 -32.99
CA ILE A 981 29.74 -0.09 -31.72
C ILE A 981 28.49 -0.94 -31.89
N MET A 982 28.64 -2.24 -31.72
CA MET A 982 27.56 -3.22 -31.83
C MET A 982 26.99 -3.53 -30.45
N LEU A 983 25.66 -3.62 -30.36
CA LEU A 983 24.92 -4.04 -29.17
C LEU A 983 24.04 -5.25 -29.51
N LYS A 984 23.65 -6.02 -28.48
CA LYS A 984 22.68 -7.12 -28.63
C LYS A 984 21.26 -6.59 -28.91
N GLU A 985 20.98 -5.37 -28.49
CA GLU A 985 19.71 -4.68 -28.67
C GLU A 985 19.91 -3.38 -29.43
N ARG A 986 18.85 -2.90 -30.11
CA ARG A 986 18.91 -1.65 -30.88
C ARG A 986 19.05 -0.45 -29.92
N PRO A 987 20.03 0.45 -30.12
CA PRO A 987 20.11 1.70 -29.36
C PRO A 987 18.95 2.62 -29.73
N ILE A 988 18.34 3.24 -28.71
CA ILE A 988 17.23 4.18 -28.84
C ILE A 988 17.70 5.60 -28.51
N SER A 989 18.20 5.82 -27.30
CA SER A 989 18.72 7.12 -26.87
C SER A 989 20.11 6.97 -26.26
N ILE A 990 20.98 7.96 -26.49
CA ILE A 990 22.36 7.97 -26.01
C ILE A 990 22.69 9.30 -25.34
N THR A 991 23.48 9.25 -24.27
CA THR A 991 24.02 10.43 -23.59
C THR A 991 25.40 10.13 -23.01
N ILE A 992 26.21 11.15 -22.76
CA ILE A 992 27.48 11.01 -22.05
C ILE A 992 27.27 11.43 -20.61
N GLY A 993 27.67 10.59 -19.66
CA GLY A 993 27.55 10.87 -18.25
C GLY A 993 28.73 10.33 -17.47
N ASP A 994 28.44 10.07 -16.20
CA ASP A 994 29.38 9.72 -15.15
C ASP A 994 30.25 10.89 -14.65
N THR A 995 30.88 10.73 -13.49
CA THR A 995 31.61 11.82 -12.80
C THR A 995 32.73 12.45 -13.63
N ASP A 996 33.30 11.70 -14.58
CA ASP A 996 34.34 12.19 -15.48
C ASP A 996 33.85 12.53 -16.89
N LYS A 997 32.52 12.46 -17.12
CA LYS A 997 31.86 12.77 -18.41
C LYS A 997 32.50 12.04 -19.59
N ASN A 998 32.87 10.79 -19.37
CA ASN A 998 33.63 9.98 -20.31
C ASN A 998 33.02 8.56 -20.46
N THR A 999 31.74 8.42 -20.11
CA THR A 999 31.00 7.16 -20.24
C THR A 999 29.77 7.40 -21.11
N LEU A 1000 29.67 6.67 -22.22
CA LEU A 1000 28.50 6.66 -23.08
C LEU A 1000 27.43 5.74 -22.47
N PHE A 1001 26.28 6.29 -22.13
CA PHE A 1001 25.09 5.55 -21.71
C PHE A 1001 24.14 5.39 -22.88
N ILE A 1002 23.56 4.20 -23.01
CA ILE A 1002 22.77 3.79 -24.17
C ILE A 1002 21.53 3.09 -23.65
N THR A 1003 20.35 3.65 -23.90
CA THR A 1003 19.10 2.94 -23.67
C THR A 1003 18.74 2.13 -24.90
N THR A 1004 18.11 0.98 -24.66
CA THR A 1004 17.56 0.11 -25.70
C THR A 1004 16.10 -0.19 -25.36
N THR A 1005 15.46 -1.07 -26.14
CA THR A 1005 14.09 -1.52 -25.83
C THR A 1005 13.99 -2.03 -24.39
N THR A 1006 14.90 -2.89 -23.93
CA THR A 1006 14.72 -3.58 -22.63
C THR A 1006 15.80 -3.31 -21.60
N SER A 1007 16.84 -2.54 -21.95
CA SER A 1007 18.06 -2.43 -21.13
C SER A 1007 18.70 -1.04 -21.14
N LEU A 1008 19.56 -0.82 -20.14
CA LEU A 1008 20.54 0.26 -20.11
C LEU A 1008 21.94 -0.35 -20.28
N TYR A 1009 22.72 0.18 -21.21
CA TYR A 1009 24.12 -0.15 -21.40
C TYR A 1009 25.01 1.05 -21.09
N LYS A 1010 26.27 0.78 -20.77
CA LYS A 1010 27.32 1.78 -20.68
C LYS A 1010 28.57 1.35 -21.43
N MET A 1011 29.38 2.31 -21.87
CA MET A 1011 30.70 2.08 -22.43
C MET A 1011 31.63 3.20 -22.02
N LYS A 1012 32.77 2.86 -21.44
CA LYS A 1012 33.83 3.83 -21.19
C LYS A 1012 34.40 4.32 -22.53
N ILE A 1013 34.49 5.63 -22.75
CA ILE A 1013 34.98 6.17 -24.03
C ILE A 1013 36.51 6.16 -24.06
N LYS A 1014 37.15 6.75 -23.04
CA LYS A 1014 38.62 6.83 -22.90
C LYS A 1014 39.15 6.12 -21.66
#